data_AF-A0AAD5C8E0-F1
#
_entry.id   AF-A0AAD5C8E0-F1
#
_cell.length_a   1.000
_cell.length_b   1.000
_cell.length_c   1.000
_cell.angle_alpha   90.00
_cell.angle_beta   90.00
_cell.angle_gamma   90.00
#
_symmetry.space_group_name_H-M   'P 1'
#
loop_
_entity.id
_entity.type
_entity.pdbx_description
1 polymer ?
#
loop_
_entity_poly.entity_id
_entity_poly.type
_entity_poly.pdbx_seq_one_letter_code
_entity_poly.pdbx_strand_id
1 'polypeptide(L)'
;NYLSASAQMWASTGNTTLKKKMTAVVSSLAACQDKIGTGYLSAFPSEFFDRFEAIEPVWAPYYTIHKIMAGLVDQYVLAGNSQALKMVTWMADYFCRRVQNVITRYTIERHWLSLNEETGGMNDVLYRLYTITGDMKHLWLAHLFDKPCFLGLLAMKADDISGYHANTHIPIVIGAQMRYEVTGDSLYKEIGTFFMDIVNSSHMYSTGGTSVNEFWSEPKRLASTLHTETEESCTTYNMLKVSRNLFRWSKEMAYADYYERALTNGVLSIQRGKEPGVMLYMLPLAPGSSKATGYHKWGSKFNAFWCCYGTGIESFSKLGDSIYFEEARNVEAGSGHGLYIIQYISSSADWKSGQIFLAQKVKPAVSWDPRLRVTVMITSKKQGVSSTLKFRIPFWTTSNAKALLNGESIPLTAPGTFLSVTKQWSSNDTINLDLPITLRMEAIQDERPAYASLHAILYGPYLLVGLTVDAFDLQLNSTASLADWIVPIPADYNSQLISLSQKSGHSTLALSHVTNAITMQKFPKPGSNSSVFATFRLVYTEQEDVFSHAVMLEPYSLPGSYLVHQGRGNSLVVGSFLVTYNAVFYIVNNDDGTVQLEAQSEEGCFVSNAGGVVKLQCDAERTDGEFLKATRFVIHDGISHYDPISFVAKGLRRNFLLQPLFSLRDEHYTVYFNIVK
;
A
#
# COMPACT_ATOMS: atom_id res chain seq x y z
N ASN A 1 13.96 -3.24 13.94
CA ASN A 1 12.95 -2.16 13.97
C ASN A 1 13.59 -0.79 14.05
N TYR A 2 13.61 -0.05 15.17
CA TYR A 2 14.13 1.34 15.17
C TYR A 2 15.58 1.48 14.64
N LEU A 3 16.49 0.61 15.10
CA LEU A 3 17.88 0.62 14.64
C LEU A 3 17.99 0.34 13.13
N SER A 4 17.23 -0.62 12.60
CA SER A 4 17.16 -0.90 11.16
C SER A 4 16.62 0.28 10.36
N ALA A 5 15.44 0.80 10.74
CA ALA A 5 14.77 1.88 10.02
C ALA A 5 15.58 3.18 10.03
N SER A 6 16.23 3.50 11.14
CA SER A 6 17.10 4.69 11.22
C SER A 6 18.37 4.54 10.38
N ALA A 7 18.98 3.35 10.32
CA ALA A 7 20.11 3.08 9.45
C ALA A 7 19.73 3.19 7.96
N GLN A 8 18.59 2.60 7.57
CA GLN A 8 18.03 2.65 6.22
C GLN A 8 17.71 4.09 5.81
N MET A 9 16.95 4.82 6.63
CA MET A 9 16.60 6.23 6.36
C MET A 9 17.84 7.12 6.30
N TRP A 10 18.83 6.91 7.18
CA TRP A 10 20.08 7.66 7.12
C TRP A 10 20.85 7.37 5.83
N ALA A 11 20.96 6.11 5.41
CA ALA A 11 21.64 5.73 4.18
C ALA A 11 20.97 6.36 2.94
N SER A 12 19.64 6.50 2.94
CA SER A 12 18.90 7.12 1.83
C SER A 12 18.92 8.65 1.83
N THR A 13 19.06 9.30 2.98
CA THR A 13 18.88 10.77 3.11
C THR A 13 20.13 11.54 3.50
N GLY A 14 21.16 10.87 4.03
CA GLY A 14 22.34 11.53 4.61
C GLY A 14 22.05 12.36 5.86
N ASN A 15 20.87 12.24 6.48
CA ASN A 15 20.43 13.12 7.58
C ASN A 15 21.35 13.01 8.82
N THR A 16 22.17 14.03 9.05
CA THR A 16 23.17 14.04 10.14
C THR A 16 22.55 14.05 11.53
N THR A 17 21.35 14.63 11.70
CA THR A 17 20.62 14.63 12.97
C THR A 17 20.14 13.22 13.32
N LEU A 18 19.63 12.48 12.33
CA LEU A 18 19.26 11.08 12.50
C LEU A 18 20.47 10.22 12.83
N LYS A 19 21.61 10.45 12.16
CA LYS A 19 22.88 9.77 12.45
C LYS A 19 23.28 9.91 13.92
N LYS A 20 23.24 11.15 14.46
CA LYS A 20 23.56 11.40 15.88
C LYS A 20 22.62 10.63 16.81
N LYS A 21 21.31 10.63 16.54
CA LYS A 21 20.32 9.94 17.37
C LYS A 21 20.49 8.41 17.34
N MET A 22 20.62 7.82 16.16
CA MET A 22 20.77 6.36 16.05
C MET A 22 22.09 5.87 16.67
N THR A 23 23.20 6.61 16.49
CA THR A 23 24.47 6.30 17.14
C THR A 23 24.36 6.39 18.66
N ALA A 24 23.70 7.42 19.20
CA ALA A 24 23.48 7.55 20.63
C ALA A 24 22.69 6.36 21.21
N VAL A 25 21.67 5.87 20.50
CA VAL A 25 20.92 4.67 20.93
C VAL A 25 21.82 3.43 20.97
N VAL A 26 22.65 3.20 19.93
CA VAL A 26 23.62 2.09 19.93
C VAL A 26 24.57 2.20 21.13
N SER A 27 25.12 3.38 21.40
CA SER A 27 26.05 3.57 22.52
C SER A 27 25.39 3.36 23.88
N SER A 28 24.15 3.79 24.06
CA SER A 28 23.40 3.51 25.30
C SER A 28 23.12 2.02 25.49
N LEU A 29 22.74 1.31 24.42
CA LEU A 29 22.55 -0.14 24.47
C LEU A 29 23.86 -0.90 24.73
N ALA A 30 24.98 -0.43 24.16
CA ALA A 30 26.31 -0.98 24.43
C ALA A 30 26.67 -0.86 25.91
N ALA A 31 26.44 0.30 26.52
CA ALA A 31 26.69 0.51 27.95
C ALA A 31 25.86 -0.45 28.83
N CYS A 32 24.62 -0.75 28.43
CA CYS A 32 23.81 -1.77 29.11
C CYS A 32 24.39 -3.18 28.94
N GLN A 33 24.76 -3.58 27.71
CA GLN A 33 25.34 -4.90 27.44
C GLN A 33 26.66 -5.10 28.21
N ASP A 34 27.52 -4.08 28.22
CA ASP A 34 28.78 -4.07 28.96
C ASP A 34 28.53 -4.21 30.48
N LYS A 35 27.52 -3.53 31.02
CA LYS A 35 27.16 -3.61 32.44
C LYS A 35 26.61 -4.99 32.83
N ILE A 36 25.87 -5.64 31.94
CA ILE A 36 25.40 -7.03 32.12
C ILE A 36 26.58 -8.00 32.06
N GLY A 37 27.56 -7.75 31.18
CA GLY A 37 28.85 -8.46 31.17
C GLY A 37 28.84 -9.89 30.61
N THR A 38 27.70 -10.37 30.07
CA THR A 38 27.56 -11.75 29.57
C THR A 38 27.48 -11.86 28.05
N GLY A 39 27.29 -10.74 27.36
CA GLY A 39 26.92 -10.66 25.94
C GLY A 39 25.41 -10.61 25.69
N TYR A 40 24.60 -10.83 26.72
CA TYR A 40 23.16 -10.68 26.66
C TYR A 40 22.73 -9.21 26.54
N LEU A 41 21.73 -8.95 25.69
CA LEU A 41 21.12 -7.63 25.55
C LEU A 41 19.63 -7.76 25.23
N SER A 42 18.79 -7.39 26.19
CA SER A 42 17.34 -7.28 26.05
C SER A 42 16.77 -6.47 27.23
N ALA A 43 15.51 -6.04 27.12
CA ALA A 43 14.79 -5.34 28.19
C ALA A 43 14.08 -6.29 29.18
N PHE A 44 14.14 -7.61 28.96
CA PHE A 44 13.57 -8.65 29.81
C PHE A 44 14.66 -9.61 30.31
N PRO A 45 14.46 -10.33 31.43
CA PRO A 45 15.50 -11.21 31.99
C PRO A 45 15.75 -12.46 31.12
N SER A 46 16.95 -13.05 31.22
CA SER A 46 17.31 -14.25 30.46
C SER A 46 16.42 -15.47 30.76
N GLU A 47 15.71 -15.47 31.89
CA GLU A 47 14.76 -16.50 32.32
C GLU A 47 13.63 -16.75 31.31
N PHE A 48 13.31 -15.77 30.45
CA PHE A 48 12.32 -15.95 29.40
C PHE A 48 12.79 -16.98 28.36
N PHE A 49 14.09 -17.07 28.12
CA PHE A 49 14.65 -18.12 27.27
C PHE A 49 14.67 -19.47 27.99
N ASP A 50 14.81 -19.50 29.33
CA ASP A 50 14.75 -20.75 30.08
C ASP A 50 13.36 -21.39 29.90
N ARG A 51 12.30 -20.56 29.99
CA ARG A 51 10.92 -20.98 29.70
C ARG A 51 10.73 -21.42 28.25
N PHE A 52 11.22 -20.64 27.29
CA PHE A 52 11.15 -20.98 25.86
C PHE A 52 11.75 -22.37 25.59
N GLU A 53 12.97 -22.60 26.08
CA GLU A 53 13.72 -23.85 25.87
C GLU A 53 13.16 -25.01 26.71
N ALA A 54 12.48 -24.69 27.82
CA ALA A 54 11.64 -25.58 28.59
C ALA A 54 10.26 -25.87 27.96
N ILE A 55 9.91 -25.22 26.85
CA ILE A 55 8.59 -25.33 26.18
C ILE A 55 7.47 -24.99 27.16
N GLU A 56 7.73 -23.96 27.97
CA GLU A 56 6.76 -23.35 28.86
C GLU A 56 6.24 -22.07 28.20
N PRO A 57 4.96 -21.69 28.44
CA PRO A 57 4.40 -20.48 27.84
C PRO A 57 5.30 -19.27 28.10
N VAL A 58 5.68 -18.53 27.06
CA VAL A 58 6.43 -17.27 27.16
C VAL A 58 6.24 -16.52 25.84
N TRP A 59 6.28 -15.20 25.84
CA TRP A 59 6.02 -14.44 24.63
C TRP A 59 7.31 -14.18 23.84
N ALA A 60 7.52 -14.93 22.76
CA ALA A 60 8.45 -14.66 21.65
C ALA A 60 9.80 -13.99 22.00
N PRO A 61 10.60 -14.54 22.94
CA PRO A 61 11.86 -13.91 23.36
C PRO A 61 12.92 -13.90 22.23
N TYR A 62 12.99 -14.95 21.41
CA TYR A 62 13.90 -15.00 20.26
C TYR A 62 13.50 -14.03 19.14
N TYR A 63 12.20 -13.79 18.91
CA TYR A 63 11.74 -12.75 17.99
C TYR A 63 12.33 -11.38 18.36
N THR A 64 12.27 -11.03 19.65
CA THR A 64 12.75 -9.73 20.14
C THR A 64 14.26 -9.59 19.93
N ILE A 65 15.01 -10.64 20.24
CA ILE A 65 16.46 -10.67 20.01
C ILE A 65 16.79 -10.57 18.54
N HIS A 66 16.08 -11.28 17.67
CA HIS A 66 16.24 -11.13 16.23
C HIS A 66 16.11 -9.66 15.81
N LYS A 67 15.11 -8.90 16.31
CA LYS A 67 14.96 -7.48 15.96
C LYS A 67 16.12 -6.60 16.44
N ILE A 68 16.70 -6.91 17.60
CA ILE A 68 17.88 -6.21 18.13
C ILE A 68 19.09 -6.54 17.25
N MET A 69 19.36 -7.82 17.01
CA MET A 69 20.49 -8.30 16.20
C MET A 69 20.41 -7.77 14.77
N ALA A 70 19.24 -7.83 14.12
CA ALA A 70 19.04 -7.30 12.77
C ALA A 70 19.29 -5.79 12.72
N GLY A 71 18.82 -5.06 13.74
CA GLY A 71 19.09 -3.64 13.90
C GLY A 71 20.58 -3.31 14.04
N LEU A 72 21.33 -4.09 14.82
CA LEU A 72 22.76 -3.91 14.99
C LEU A 72 23.55 -4.25 13.71
N VAL A 73 23.15 -5.32 13.01
CA VAL A 73 23.71 -5.66 11.69
C VAL A 73 23.47 -4.52 10.69
N ASP A 74 22.26 -3.97 10.65
CA ASP A 74 21.93 -2.86 9.74
C ASP A 74 22.71 -1.58 10.08
N GLN A 75 22.91 -1.28 11.37
CA GLN A 75 23.76 -0.16 11.82
C GLN A 75 25.22 -0.33 11.38
N TYR A 76 25.74 -1.55 11.35
CA TYR A 76 27.07 -1.82 10.83
C TYR A 76 27.11 -1.74 9.30
N VAL A 77 26.26 -2.50 8.60
CA VAL A 77 26.29 -2.64 7.13
C VAL A 77 25.99 -1.32 6.43
N LEU A 78 25.00 -0.58 6.92
CA LEU A 78 24.58 0.65 6.26
C LEU A 78 25.38 1.85 6.77
N ALA A 79 25.64 1.94 8.08
CA ALA A 79 26.22 3.13 8.72
C ALA A 79 27.67 3.01 9.21
N GLY A 80 28.31 1.85 9.02
CA GLY A 80 29.71 1.62 9.41
C GLY A 80 29.93 1.62 10.92
N ASN A 81 28.91 1.35 11.73
CA ASN A 81 29.02 1.37 13.19
C ASN A 81 29.70 0.09 13.72
N SER A 82 31.01 0.15 13.98
CA SER A 82 31.79 -0.98 14.49
C SER A 82 31.41 -1.42 15.90
N GLN A 83 30.91 -0.51 16.75
CA GLN A 83 30.39 -0.87 18.07
C GLN A 83 29.17 -1.79 17.93
N ALA A 84 28.27 -1.50 16.98
CA ALA A 84 27.13 -2.36 16.71
C ALA A 84 27.53 -3.78 16.27
N LEU A 85 28.58 -3.92 15.44
CA LEU A 85 29.12 -5.23 15.07
C LEU A 85 29.65 -6.00 16.28
N LYS A 86 30.44 -5.34 17.15
CA LYS A 86 30.95 -5.95 18.38
C LYS A 86 29.80 -6.46 19.25
N MET A 87 28.76 -5.65 19.42
CA MET A 87 27.59 -6.02 20.22
C MET A 87 26.89 -7.26 19.69
N VAL A 88 26.60 -7.30 18.38
CA VAL A 88 25.85 -8.43 17.78
C VAL A 88 26.66 -9.72 17.74
N THR A 89 27.99 -9.66 17.52
CA THR A 89 28.86 -10.83 17.64
C THR A 89 28.86 -11.37 19.06
N TRP A 90 28.91 -10.50 20.08
CA TRP A 90 28.85 -10.94 21.47
C TRP A 90 27.49 -11.54 21.85
N MET A 91 26.40 -11.01 21.30
CA MET A 91 25.07 -11.63 21.41
C MET A 91 25.03 -13.01 20.75
N ALA A 92 25.57 -13.14 19.53
CA ALA A 92 25.59 -14.42 18.82
C ALA A 92 26.38 -15.48 19.58
N ASP A 93 27.53 -15.12 20.17
CA ASP A 93 28.31 -15.98 21.06
C ASP A 93 27.51 -16.44 22.29
N TYR A 94 26.74 -15.52 22.91
CA TYR A 94 25.87 -15.85 24.05
C TYR A 94 24.81 -16.89 23.65
N PHE A 95 24.08 -16.65 22.55
CA PHE A 95 23.04 -17.57 22.10
C PHE A 95 23.59 -18.87 21.52
N CYS A 96 24.79 -18.87 20.95
CA CYS A 96 25.47 -20.09 20.51
C CYS A 96 25.72 -21.04 21.69
N ARG A 97 26.32 -20.54 22.78
CA ARG A 97 26.51 -21.33 24.01
C ARG A 97 25.20 -21.81 24.59
N ARG A 98 24.18 -20.95 24.56
CA ARG A 98 22.86 -21.28 25.11
C ARG A 98 22.19 -22.43 24.36
N VAL A 99 22.12 -22.34 23.03
CA VAL A 99 21.56 -23.42 22.18
C VAL A 99 22.36 -24.72 22.33
N GLN A 100 23.70 -24.63 22.38
CA GLN A 100 24.54 -25.80 22.65
C GLN A 100 24.22 -26.48 23.98
N ASN A 101 23.99 -25.69 25.04
CA ASN A 101 23.58 -26.21 26.34
C ASN A 101 22.21 -26.88 26.30
N VAL A 102 21.23 -26.33 25.57
CA VAL A 102 19.92 -26.96 25.36
C VAL A 102 20.07 -28.32 24.69
N ILE A 103 20.85 -28.38 23.61
CA ILE A 103 21.05 -29.61 22.84
C ILE A 103 21.78 -30.66 23.69
N THR A 104 22.78 -30.25 24.45
CA THR A 104 23.58 -31.16 25.30
C THR A 104 22.79 -31.65 26.52
N ARG A 105 21.97 -30.78 27.13
CA ARG A 105 21.16 -31.12 28.30
C ARG A 105 19.92 -31.92 27.93
N TYR A 106 19.33 -31.65 26.77
CA TYR A 106 18.13 -32.29 26.29
C TYR A 106 18.45 -33.06 25.00
N THR A 107 18.07 -32.53 23.83
CA THR A 107 18.43 -33.07 22.50
C THR A 107 18.32 -31.98 21.43
N ILE A 108 18.71 -32.28 20.19
CA ILE A 108 18.48 -31.38 19.05
C ILE A 108 16.99 -31.27 18.69
N GLU A 109 16.24 -32.36 18.81
CA GLU A 109 14.79 -32.37 18.62
C GLU A 109 14.09 -31.48 19.65
N ARG A 110 14.57 -31.47 20.90
CA ARG A 110 14.07 -30.55 21.93
C ARG A 110 14.25 -29.09 21.52
N HIS A 111 15.41 -28.73 20.99
CA HIS A 111 15.68 -27.38 20.48
C HIS A 111 14.70 -27.02 19.36
N TRP A 112 14.54 -27.87 18.34
CA TRP A 112 13.59 -27.59 17.25
C TRP A 112 12.13 -27.54 17.68
N LEU A 113 11.72 -28.35 18.65
CA LEU A 113 10.37 -28.31 19.21
C LEU A 113 10.10 -26.97 19.93
N SER A 114 11.11 -26.37 20.56
CA SER A 114 10.97 -25.04 21.18
C SER A 114 10.74 -23.92 20.14
N LEU A 115 11.19 -24.10 18.89
CA LEU A 115 10.95 -23.14 17.77
C LEU A 115 9.49 -23.14 17.26
N ASN A 116 8.58 -23.85 17.94
CA ASN A 116 7.15 -23.64 17.76
C ASN A 116 6.68 -22.32 18.36
N GLU A 117 7.39 -21.79 19.36
CA GLU A 117 7.27 -20.40 19.78
C GLU A 117 8.05 -19.48 18.81
N GLU A 118 7.59 -18.24 18.64
CA GLU A 118 8.09 -17.37 17.57
C GLU A 118 9.55 -16.93 17.78
N THR A 119 10.39 -17.17 16.75
CA THR A 119 11.79 -16.77 16.72
C THR A 119 12.08 -15.62 15.76
N GLY A 120 11.11 -15.23 14.94
CA GLY A 120 11.34 -14.35 13.79
C GLY A 120 12.40 -14.94 12.84
N GLY A 121 13.20 -14.07 12.21
CA GLY A 121 14.29 -14.45 11.31
C GLY A 121 15.64 -14.59 12.02
N MET A 122 15.69 -15.37 13.11
CA MET A 122 16.97 -15.68 13.77
C MET A 122 17.94 -16.37 12.80
N ASN A 123 17.45 -17.27 11.96
CA ASN A 123 18.26 -17.89 10.90
C ASN A 123 18.77 -16.83 9.89
N ASP A 124 17.90 -15.95 9.38
CA ASP A 124 18.27 -14.85 8.46
C ASP A 124 19.41 -13.99 9.03
N VAL A 125 19.23 -13.42 10.22
CA VAL A 125 20.23 -12.49 10.79
C VAL A 125 21.57 -13.17 11.08
N LEU A 126 21.56 -14.46 11.46
CA LEU A 126 22.79 -15.19 11.75
C LEU A 126 23.53 -15.60 10.47
N TYR A 127 22.83 -16.00 9.40
CA TYR A 127 23.45 -16.19 8.10
C TYR A 127 24.04 -14.88 7.54
N ARG A 128 23.34 -13.75 7.72
CA ARG A 128 23.87 -12.41 7.39
C ARG A 128 25.10 -12.05 8.22
N LEU A 129 25.12 -12.40 9.51
CA LEU A 129 26.28 -12.15 10.37
C LEU A 129 27.48 -13.02 9.94
N TYR A 130 27.25 -14.24 9.49
CA TYR A 130 28.28 -15.11 8.94
C TYR A 130 28.95 -14.47 7.70
N THR A 131 28.19 -13.90 6.76
CA THR A 131 28.80 -13.25 5.58
C THR A 131 29.66 -12.04 5.91
N ILE A 132 29.42 -11.41 7.07
CA ILE A 132 30.21 -10.28 7.57
C ILE A 132 31.49 -10.72 8.28
N THR A 133 31.40 -11.80 9.06
CA THR A 133 32.44 -12.18 10.03
C THR A 133 33.30 -13.37 9.60
N GLY A 134 32.75 -14.26 8.75
CA GLY A 134 33.35 -15.54 8.42
C GLY A 134 33.41 -16.56 9.57
N ASP A 135 32.85 -16.24 10.75
CA ASP A 135 32.88 -17.16 11.90
C ASP A 135 31.84 -18.27 11.72
N MET A 136 32.33 -19.51 11.55
CA MET A 136 31.52 -20.71 11.38
C MET A 136 30.47 -20.91 12.49
N LYS A 137 30.69 -20.41 13.70
CA LYS A 137 29.67 -20.50 14.77
C LYS A 137 28.38 -19.79 14.38
N HIS A 138 28.45 -18.67 13.66
CA HIS A 138 27.26 -17.97 13.18
C HIS A 138 26.51 -18.81 12.15
N LEU A 139 27.22 -19.49 11.25
CA LEU A 139 26.63 -20.42 10.27
C LEU A 139 25.94 -21.59 10.97
N TRP A 140 26.62 -22.24 11.92
CA TRP A 140 26.05 -23.36 12.68
C TRP A 140 24.82 -22.95 13.49
N LEU A 141 24.89 -21.80 14.17
CA LEU A 141 23.75 -21.29 14.93
C LEU A 141 22.58 -20.94 14.00
N ALA A 142 22.84 -20.32 12.85
CA ALA A 142 21.80 -20.02 11.86
C ALA A 142 21.07 -21.29 11.42
N HIS A 143 21.82 -22.36 11.13
CA HIS A 143 21.26 -23.65 10.74
C HIS A 143 20.38 -24.26 11.84
N LEU A 144 20.76 -24.12 13.11
CA LEU A 144 19.93 -24.59 14.22
C LEU A 144 18.61 -23.81 14.36
N PHE A 145 18.51 -22.61 13.79
CA PHE A 145 17.26 -21.85 13.69
C PHE A 145 16.47 -22.11 12.39
N ASP A 146 16.98 -22.91 11.46
CA ASP A 146 16.17 -23.42 10.35
C ASP A 146 15.14 -24.40 10.92
N LYS A 147 13.84 -24.05 10.86
CA LYS A 147 12.76 -24.85 11.45
C LYS A 147 12.39 -26.04 10.54
N PRO A 148 12.82 -27.28 10.82
CA PRO A 148 12.69 -28.38 9.86
C PRO A 148 11.23 -28.80 9.63
N CYS A 149 10.37 -28.73 10.65
CA CYS A 149 8.96 -29.11 10.51
C CYS A 149 8.19 -28.22 9.53
N PHE A 150 8.55 -26.94 9.43
CA PHE A 150 7.91 -26.01 8.48
C PHE A 150 8.62 -26.04 7.12
N LEU A 151 9.95 -25.91 7.11
CA LEU A 151 10.73 -25.92 5.87
C LEU A 151 10.66 -27.27 5.15
N GLY A 152 10.49 -28.37 5.88
CA GLY A 152 10.31 -29.72 5.34
C GLY A 152 9.02 -29.88 4.54
N LEU A 153 7.92 -29.24 4.95
CA LEU A 153 6.67 -29.22 4.17
C LEU A 153 6.89 -28.56 2.81
N LEU A 154 7.60 -27.43 2.80
CA LEU A 154 7.94 -26.70 1.58
C LEU A 154 8.94 -27.47 0.71
N ALA A 155 9.91 -28.15 1.32
CA ALA A 155 10.89 -28.99 0.63
C ALA A 155 10.21 -30.16 -0.10
N MET A 156 9.16 -30.74 0.50
CA MET A 156 8.34 -31.80 -0.08
C MET A 156 7.30 -31.28 -1.09
N LYS A 157 7.28 -29.97 -1.36
CA LYS A 157 6.32 -29.29 -2.23
C LYS A 157 4.85 -29.53 -1.83
N ALA A 158 4.56 -29.50 -0.53
CA ALA A 158 3.21 -29.60 0.02
C ALA A 158 2.60 -28.22 0.32
N ASP A 159 1.42 -27.91 -0.25
CA ASP A 159 0.60 -26.75 0.12
C ASP A 159 -0.20 -27.04 1.40
N ASP A 160 0.51 -27.04 2.52
CA ASP A 160 -0.02 -27.34 3.86
C ASP A 160 0.40 -26.25 4.87
N ILE A 161 0.31 -24.98 4.44
CA ILE A 161 0.65 -23.81 5.27
C ILE A 161 -0.56 -23.25 6.04
N SER A 162 -1.77 -23.77 5.81
CA SER A 162 -2.98 -23.36 6.54
C SER A 162 -2.79 -23.54 8.05
N GLY A 163 -3.33 -22.61 8.83
CA GLY A 163 -3.24 -22.61 10.30
C GLY A 163 -1.88 -22.16 10.87
N TYR A 164 -0.84 -21.96 10.05
CA TYR A 164 0.39 -21.35 10.51
C TYR A 164 0.26 -19.83 10.64
N HIS A 165 0.82 -19.26 11.72
CA HIS A 165 0.94 -17.82 11.90
C HIS A 165 1.88 -17.25 10.82
N ALA A 166 1.36 -16.41 9.93
CA ALA A 166 2.05 -16.05 8.69
C ALA A 166 3.36 -15.32 8.97
N ASN A 167 3.32 -14.31 9.84
CA ASN A 167 4.48 -13.47 10.13
C ASN A 167 5.56 -14.17 10.98
N THR A 168 5.24 -15.27 11.66
CA THR A 168 6.25 -16.15 12.29
C THR A 168 7.06 -16.88 11.24
N HIS A 169 6.41 -17.34 10.16
CA HIS A 169 6.98 -18.31 9.24
C HIS A 169 7.63 -17.67 8.00
N ILE A 170 7.15 -16.52 7.51
CA ILE A 170 7.80 -15.82 6.38
C ILE A 170 9.27 -15.47 6.69
N PRO A 171 9.64 -14.95 7.89
CA PRO A 171 11.05 -14.73 8.25
C PRO A 171 11.91 -16.00 8.23
N ILE A 172 11.35 -17.16 8.54
CA ILE A 172 12.05 -18.45 8.47
C ILE A 172 12.36 -18.78 6.99
N VAL A 173 11.42 -18.51 6.07
CA VAL A 173 11.65 -18.63 4.62
C VAL A 173 12.73 -17.65 4.16
N ILE A 174 12.73 -16.41 4.64
CA ILE A 174 13.80 -15.44 4.31
C ILE A 174 15.17 -15.97 4.76
N GLY A 175 15.27 -16.56 5.95
CA GLY A 175 16.51 -17.18 6.40
C GLY A 175 16.90 -18.41 5.61
N ALA A 176 15.93 -19.21 5.15
CA ALA A 176 16.15 -20.30 4.21
C ALA A 176 16.72 -19.78 2.87
N GLN A 177 16.19 -18.66 2.36
CA GLN A 177 16.74 -18.01 1.18
C GLN A 177 18.18 -17.52 1.41
N MET A 178 18.46 -16.93 2.57
CA MET A 178 19.81 -16.49 2.92
C MET A 178 20.77 -17.68 3.02
N ARG A 179 20.32 -18.85 3.52
CA ARG A 179 21.13 -20.07 3.50
C ARG A 179 21.55 -20.43 2.08
N TYR A 180 20.64 -20.39 1.11
CA TYR A 180 21.00 -20.64 -0.30
C TYR A 180 22.09 -19.66 -0.79
N GLU A 181 21.97 -18.36 -0.46
CA GLU A 181 23.00 -17.37 -0.84
C GLU A 181 24.36 -17.66 -0.21
N VAL A 182 24.37 -18.23 1.00
CA VAL A 182 25.59 -18.53 1.76
C VAL A 182 26.24 -19.86 1.36
N THR A 183 25.44 -20.91 1.15
CA THR A 183 25.93 -22.28 0.99
C THR A 183 25.82 -22.81 -0.44
N GLY A 184 25.03 -22.15 -1.30
CA GLY A 184 24.72 -22.64 -2.65
C GLY A 184 23.78 -23.85 -2.70
N ASP A 185 23.16 -24.22 -1.58
CA ASP A 185 22.28 -25.39 -1.47
C ASP A 185 20.96 -25.17 -2.22
N SER A 186 20.81 -25.81 -3.38
CA SER A 186 19.67 -25.60 -4.28
C SER A 186 18.32 -25.99 -3.65
N LEU A 187 18.29 -26.88 -2.65
CA LEU A 187 17.05 -27.20 -1.94
C LEU A 187 16.42 -25.95 -1.32
N TYR A 188 17.24 -25.06 -0.77
CA TYR A 188 16.79 -23.85 -0.10
C TYR A 188 16.32 -22.78 -1.08
N LYS A 189 16.82 -22.79 -2.31
CA LYS A 189 16.25 -22.02 -3.42
C LYS A 189 14.85 -22.55 -3.76
N GLU A 190 14.71 -23.87 -3.94
CA GLU A 190 13.42 -24.50 -4.27
C GLU A 190 12.36 -24.26 -3.19
N ILE A 191 12.73 -24.32 -1.90
CA ILE A 191 11.84 -23.99 -0.78
C ILE A 191 11.29 -22.57 -0.90
N GLY A 192 12.17 -21.59 -1.13
CA GLY A 192 11.77 -20.19 -1.27
C GLY A 192 10.88 -19.94 -2.49
N THR A 193 11.21 -20.58 -3.63
CA THR A 193 10.42 -20.51 -4.87
C THR A 193 9.03 -21.10 -4.64
N PHE A 194 8.95 -22.34 -4.14
CA PHE A 194 7.69 -23.03 -3.94
C PHE A 194 6.78 -22.33 -2.91
N PHE A 195 7.36 -21.77 -1.84
CA PHE A 195 6.60 -20.96 -0.89
C PHE A 195 5.92 -19.76 -1.56
N MET A 196 6.65 -19.05 -2.42
CA MET A 196 6.10 -17.92 -3.16
C MET A 196 4.98 -18.37 -4.11
N ASP A 197 5.15 -19.52 -4.77
CA ASP A 197 4.16 -20.08 -5.69
C ASP A 197 2.86 -20.46 -4.96
N ILE A 198 2.95 -21.08 -3.77
CA ILE A 198 1.78 -21.35 -2.92
C ILE A 198 1.07 -20.05 -2.57
N VAL A 199 1.78 -19.08 -1.98
CA VAL A 199 1.15 -17.84 -1.52
C VAL A 199 0.45 -17.14 -2.68
N ASN A 200 1.10 -17.04 -3.83
CA ASN A 200 0.56 -16.40 -5.02
C ASN A 200 -0.62 -17.14 -5.65
N SER A 201 -0.71 -18.46 -5.52
CA SER A 201 -1.72 -19.27 -6.22
C SER A 201 -2.93 -19.64 -5.35
N SER A 202 -2.80 -19.57 -4.03
CA SER A 202 -3.86 -20.00 -3.11
C SER A 202 -4.13 -19.09 -1.90
N HIS A 203 -3.27 -18.12 -1.56
CA HIS A 203 -3.38 -17.33 -0.32
C HIS A 203 -3.24 -15.81 -0.50
N MET A 204 -3.22 -15.30 -1.73
CA MET A 204 -2.96 -13.89 -2.03
C MET A 204 -4.24 -13.15 -2.44
N TYR A 205 -4.49 -12.00 -1.81
CA TYR A 205 -5.52 -11.06 -2.25
C TYR A 205 -4.99 -10.09 -3.32
N SER A 206 -5.87 -9.29 -3.91
CA SER A 206 -5.56 -8.40 -5.04
C SER A 206 -4.54 -7.29 -4.70
N THR A 207 -4.34 -6.98 -3.43
CA THR A 207 -3.31 -6.04 -2.95
C THR A 207 -1.89 -6.63 -3.04
N GLY A 208 -1.75 -7.95 -3.15
CA GLY A 208 -0.50 -8.70 -2.95
C GLY A 208 -0.27 -9.16 -1.50
N GLY A 209 -1.11 -8.74 -0.57
CA GLY A 209 -1.11 -9.17 0.82
C GLY A 209 -1.65 -10.59 1.02
N THR A 210 -1.41 -11.14 2.20
CA THR A 210 -1.85 -12.47 2.61
C THR A 210 -2.29 -12.43 4.08
N SER A 211 -2.79 -13.56 4.59
CA SER A 211 -3.29 -13.77 5.95
C SER A 211 -4.64 -13.14 6.30
N VAL A 212 -5.29 -13.75 7.29
CA VAL A 212 -6.48 -13.26 7.99
C VAL A 212 -6.31 -13.62 9.47
N ASN A 213 -6.60 -12.67 10.38
CA ASN A 213 -6.34 -12.82 11.81
C ASN A 213 -4.89 -13.25 12.12
N GLU A 214 -3.90 -12.84 11.31
CA GLU A 214 -2.46 -13.20 11.39
C GLU A 214 -2.08 -14.60 10.90
N PHE A 215 -3.05 -15.44 10.51
CA PHE A 215 -2.80 -16.81 10.03
C PHE A 215 -3.10 -16.96 8.54
N TRP A 216 -2.48 -17.95 7.90
CA TRP A 216 -2.99 -18.44 6.62
C TRP A 216 -4.25 -19.28 6.86
N SER A 217 -5.32 -18.96 6.13
CA SER A 217 -6.52 -19.78 6.07
C SER A 217 -6.38 -20.89 5.04
N GLU A 218 -7.39 -21.74 4.93
CA GLU A 218 -7.47 -22.77 3.89
C GLU A 218 -7.18 -22.22 2.48
N PRO A 219 -6.41 -22.97 1.66
CA PRO A 219 -6.03 -22.53 0.32
C PRO A 219 -7.27 -22.34 -0.56
N LYS A 220 -7.28 -21.26 -1.34
CA LYS A 220 -8.35 -20.93 -2.30
C LYS A 220 -9.75 -20.85 -1.66
N ARG A 221 -9.82 -20.30 -0.44
CA ARG A 221 -11.07 -20.00 0.31
C ARG A 221 -11.18 -18.53 0.71
N LEU A 222 -10.56 -17.62 -0.05
CA LEU A 222 -10.36 -16.22 0.35
C LEU A 222 -11.64 -15.39 0.41
N ALA A 223 -12.73 -15.80 -0.24
CA ALA A 223 -13.95 -14.99 -0.24
C ALA A 223 -14.60 -14.92 1.15
N SER A 224 -14.53 -16.00 1.93
CA SER A 224 -15.09 -16.02 3.28
C SER A 224 -14.21 -15.34 4.32
N THR A 225 -12.99 -14.92 3.97
CA THR A 225 -12.03 -14.28 4.88
C THR A 225 -11.94 -12.76 4.68
N LEU A 226 -12.76 -12.19 3.79
CA LEU A 226 -12.90 -10.76 3.58
C LEU A 226 -13.54 -10.13 4.84
N HIS A 227 -12.68 -9.70 5.77
CA HIS A 227 -13.03 -9.24 7.11
C HIS A 227 -12.36 -7.90 7.42
N THR A 228 -12.53 -7.41 8.65
CA THR A 228 -11.81 -6.23 9.16
C THR A 228 -10.38 -6.54 9.56
N GLU A 229 -10.05 -7.81 9.80
CA GLU A 229 -8.74 -8.28 10.28
C GLU A 229 -8.01 -9.10 9.20
N THR A 230 -7.99 -8.56 7.98
CA THR A 230 -7.29 -9.17 6.83
C THR A 230 -5.95 -8.46 6.62
N GLU A 231 -4.97 -9.16 6.05
CA GLU A 231 -3.67 -8.62 5.65
C GLU A 231 -2.88 -7.90 6.75
N GLU A 232 -2.24 -8.69 7.63
CA GLU A 232 -1.25 -8.14 8.55
C GLU A 232 -0.09 -7.49 7.77
N SER A 233 0.19 -6.23 8.07
CA SER A 233 1.19 -5.42 7.35
C SER A 233 2.61 -6.00 7.40
N CYS A 234 2.98 -6.68 8.50
CA CYS A 234 4.28 -7.35 8.59
C CYS A 234 4.44 -8.48 7.57
N THR A 235 3.36 -9.19 7.24
CA THR A 235 3.40 -10.29 6.27
C THR A 235 3.78 -9.75 4.90
N THR A 236 3.12 -8.68 4.44
CA THR A 236 3.46 -8.00 3.18
C THR A 236 4.89 -7.47 3.20
N TYR A 237 5.35 -6.87 4.30
CA TYR A 237 6.74 -6.43 4.45
C TYR A 237 7.76 -7.57 4.26
N ASN A 238 7.51 -8.73 4.87
CA ASN A 238 8.39 -9.87 4.75
C ASN A 238 8.26 -10.57 3.39
N MET A 239 7.06 -10.63 2.80
CA MET A 239 6.87 -11.16 1.44
C MET A 239 7.61 -10.34 0.38
N LEU A 240 7.71 -9.01 0.55
CA LEU A 240 8.56 -8.19 -0.32
C LEU A 240 10.03 -8.63 -0.28
N LYS A 241 10.55 -9.06 0.88
CA LYS A 241 11.92 -9.61 0.96
C LYS A 241 12.04 -10.96 0.25
N VAL A 242 11.04 -11.83 0.40
CA VAL A 242 10.98 -13.12 -0.30
C VAL A 242 11.03 -12.92 -1.81
N SER A 243 10.12 -12.10 -2.34
CA SER A 243 10.06 -11.74 -3.76
C SER A 243 11.37 -11.10 -4.25
N ARG A 244 11.94 -10.16 -3.48
CA ARG A 244 13.21 -9.50 -3.81
C ARG A 244 14.36 -10.49 -3.96
N ASN A 245 14.48 -11.44 -3.05
CA ASN A 245 15.54 -12.45 -3.11
C ASN A 245 15.36 -13.38 -4.30
N LEU A 246 14.14 -13.83 -4.58
CA LEU A 246 13.83 -14.63 -5.77
C LEU A 246 14.18 -13.87 -7.06
N PHE A 247 13.78 -12.59 -7.15
CA PHE A 247 14.16 -11.73 -8.26
C PHE A 247 15.69 -11.62 -8.40
N ARG A 248 16.44 -11.48 -7.29
CA ARG A 248 17.91 -11.42 -7.34
C ARG A 248 18.51 -12.65 -8.00
N TRP A 249 17.93 -13.83 -7.83
CA TRP A 249 18.47 -15.08 -8.36
C TRP A 249 17.99 -15.41 -9.77
N SER A 250 16.69 -15.28 -10.03
CA SER A 250 16.08 -15.75 -11.28
C SER A 250 15.91 -14.65 -12.33
N LYS A 251 15.84 -13.38 -11.89
CA LYS A 251 15.45 -12.23 -12.72
C LYS A 251 14.06 -12.39 -13.34
N GLU A 252 13.22 -13.27 -12.81
CA GLU A 252 11.88 -13.52 -13.34
C GLU A 252 10.94 -12.35 -13.06
N MET A 253 10.17 -12.02 -14.10
CA MET A 253 9.24 -10.89 -14.09
C MET A 253 8.14 -11.01 -13.04
N ALA A 254 7.67 -12.23 -12.77
CA ALA A 254 6.63 -12.48 -11.78
C ALA A 254 6.99 -11.91 -10.39
N TYR A 255 8.26 -11.96 -10.01
CA TYR A 255 8.71 -11.41 -8.73
C TYR A 255 8.76 -9.89 -8.72
N ALA A 256 9.19 -9.27 -9.83
CA ALA A 256 9.13 -7.81 -9.97
C ALA A 256 7.68 -7.29 -9.98
N ASP A 257 6.77 -8.01 -10.64
CA ASP A 257 5.35 -7.67 -10.72
C ASP A 257 4.65 -7.85 -9.36
N TYR A 258 4.95 -8.93 -8.62
CA TYR A 258 4.50 -9.08 -7.23
C TYR A 258 5.01 -7.91 -6.37
N TYR A 259 6.29 -7.57 -6.49
CA TYR A 259 6.88 -6.49 -5.70
C TYR A 259 6.18 -5.15 -5.97
N GLU A 260 5.92 -4.81 -7.24
CA GLU A 260 5.15 -3.62 -7.62
C GLU A 260 3.74 -3.63 -7.00
N ARG A 261 3.03 -4.76 -7.09
CA ARG A 261 1.68 -4.92 -6.54
C ARG A 261 1.65 -4.72 -5.02
N ALA A 262 2.46 -5.49 -4.29
CA ALA A 262 2.48 -5.50 -2.83
C ALA A 262 3.01 -4.18 -2.24
N LEU A 263 3.97 -3.52 -2.91
CA LEU A 263 4.42 -2.19 -2.53
C LEU A 263 3.30 -1.15 -2.73
N THR A 264 2.72 -1.10 -3.93
CA THR A 264 1.77 -0.07 -4.34
C THR A 264 0.47 -0.15 -3.55
N ASN A 265 -0.04 -1.36 -3.33
CA ASN A 265 -1.39 -1.56 -2.78
C ASN A 265 -1.38 -2.00 -1.33
N GLY A 266 -0.38 -2.78 -0.91
CA GLY A 266 -0.19 -3.17 0.49
C GLY A 266 0.53 -2.07 1.25
N VAL A 267 1.83 -1.91 1.03
CA VAL A 267 2.71 -1.04 1.85
C VAL A 267 2.30 0.43 1.81
N LEU A 268 2.03 1.01 0.65
CA LEU A 268 1.65 2.44 0.58
C LEU A 268 0.28 2.72 1.23
N SER A 269 -0.55 1.70 1.42
CA SER A 269 -1.88 1.83 2.04
C SER A 269 -1.87 1.83 3.57
N ILE A 270 -0.75 1.46 4.21
CA ILE A 270 -0.69 1.25 5.68
C ILE A 270 -0.36 2.51 6.47
N GLN A 271 0.02 3.63 5.85
CA GLN A 271 0.23 4.91 6.53
C GLN A 271 -1.00 5.81 6.34
N ARG A 272 -1.49 6.44 7.42
CA ARG A 272 -2.66 7.32 7.37
C ARG A 272 -2.32 8.64 6.68
N GLY A 273 -2.51 8.69 5.36
CA GLY A 273 -2.17 9.85 4.55
C GLY A 273 -0.71 10.27 4.75
N LYS A 274 -0.49 11.55 5.10
CA LYS A 274 0.85 12.10 5.41
C LYS A 274 1.10 12.25 6.91
N GLU A 275 0.23 11.68 7.75
CA GLU A 275 0.38 11.81 9.19
C GLU A 275 1.56 10.97 9.68
N PRO A 276 2.53 11.56 10.38
CA PRO A 276 3.69 10.82 10.86
C PRO A 276 3.27 9.88 12.00
N GLY A 277 3.71 8.62 11.93
CA GLY A 277 3.55 7.66 13.02
C GLY A 277 2.13 7.14 13.23
N VAL A 278 1.25 7.20 12.23
CA VAL A 278 -0.07 6.55 12.28
C VAL A 278 -0.12 5.49 11.19
N MET A 279 -0.03 4.23 11.61
CA MET A 279 0.05 3.06 10.73
C MET A 279 -1.04 2.04 11.05
N LEU A 280 -1.34 1.16 10.08
CA LEU A 280 -2.19 -0.01 10.25
C LEU A 280 -1.42 -1.22 10.78
N TYR A 281 -2.16 -2.09 11.45
CA TYR A 281 -1.77 -3.48 11.63
C TYR A 281 -2.38 -4.33 10.50
N MET A 282 -3.71 -4.34 10.41
CA MET A 282 -4.48 -5.06 9.39
C MET A 282 -4.98 -4.11 8.31
N LEU A 283 -4.95 -4.54 7.05
CA LEU A 283 -5.56 -3.83 5.93
C LEU A 283 -6.92 -4.47 5.58
N PRO A 284 -8.05 -3.89 6.05
CA PRO A 284 -9.35 -4.52 5.95
C PRO A 284 -9.83 -4.64 4.49
N LEU A 285 -10.38 -5.79 4.13
CA LEU A 285 -10.92 -6.06 2.78
C LEU A 285 -12.42 -6.41 2.77
N ALA A 286 -13.06 -6.43 3.94
CA ALA A 286 -14.51 -6.62 4.04
C ALA A 286 -15.27 -5.60 3.17
N PRO A 287 -16.35 -6.01 2.48
CA PRO A 287 -17.20 -5.09 1.72
C PRO A 287 -17.71 -3.96 2.61
N GLY A 288 -17.61 -2.72 2.12
CA GLY A 288 -18.06 -1.53 2.85
C GLY A 288 -17.30 -1.25 4.15
N SER A 289 -16.10 -1.81 4.34
CA SER A 289 -15.31 -1.62 5.55
C SER A 289 -14.43 -0.38 5.49
N SER A 290 -13.75 -0.04 6.58
CA SER A 290 -12.85 1.11 6.68
C SER A 290 -11.60 0.76 7.48
N LYS A 291 -10.47 1.36 7.11
CA LYS A 291 -9.21 1.30 7.88
C LYS A 291 -9.33 1.90 9.30
N ALA A 292 -10.39 2.66 9.55
CA ALA A 292 -10.69 3.26 10.85
C ALA A 292 -11.60 2.39 11.76
N THR A 293 -12.03 1.22 11.29
CA THR A 293 -12.86 0.27 12.05
C THR A 293 -12.11 -1.06 12.27
N GLY A 294 -12.67 -1.96 13.08
CA GLY A 294 -12.02 -3.22 13.47
C GLY A 294 -11.28 -3.14 14.81
N TYR A 295 -10.69 -4.27 15.21
CA TYR A 295 -9.91 -4.39 16.43
C TYR A 295 -8.56 -3.69 16.28
N HIS A 296 -7.89 -3.88 15.13
CA HIS A 296 -6.65 -3.18 14.79
C HIS A 296 -6.82 -2.06 13.75
N LYS A 297 -7.80 -1.18 13.97
CA LYS A 297 -7.89 0.11 13.25
C LYS A 297 -6.58 0.91 13.37
N TRP A 298 -6.51 2.05 12.68
CA TRP A 298 -5.40 3.02 12.81
C TRP A 298 -4.84 3.10 14.24
N GLY A 299 -3.55 2.82 14.38
CA GLY A 299 -2.89 2.97 15.67
C GLY A 299 -2.73 4.44 16.08
N SER A 300 -1.90 4.70 17.08
CA SER A 300 -1.63 6.05 17.56
C SER A 300 -0.14 6.32 17.67
N LYS A 301 0.24 7.59 17.47
CA LYS A 301 1.63 8.06 17.40
C LYS A 301 2.50 7.63 18.58
N PHE A 302 1.91 7.50 19.78
CA PHE A 302 2.65 7.30 21.02
C PHE A 302 2.15 6.12 21.86
N ASN A 303 1.12 5.38 21.42
CA ASN A 303 0.57 4.26 22.20
C ASN A 303 0.33 2.98 21.40
N ALA A 304 0.57 2.97 20.08
CA ALA A 304 0.54 1.75 19.28
C ALA A 304 1.97 1.36 18.91
N PHE A 305 2.53 0.34 19.58
CA PHE A 305 3.89 -0.16 19.34
C PHE A 305 3.90 -1.66 19.02
N TRP A 306 2.96 -2.07 18.17
CA TRP A 306 2.85 -3.44 17.69
C TRP A 306 3.98 -3.81 16.72
N CYS A 307 4.07 -5.09 16.33
CA CYS A 307 5.01 -5.57 15.33
C CYS A 307 4.93 -4.75 14.01
N CYS A 308 3.71 -4.43 13.55
CA CYS A 308 3.44 -3.67 12.33
C CYS A 308 3.94 -2.22 12.37
N TYR A 309 4.06 -1.61 13.55
CA TYR A 309 4.72 -0.30 13.67
C TYR A 309 6.23 -0.43 13.45
N GLY A 310 6.81 -1.54 13.93
CA GLY A 310 8.22 -1.85 13.73
C GLY A 310 8.57 -2.09 12.27
N THR A 311 7.80 -2.91 11.56
CA THR A 311 8.00 -3.18 10.13
C THR A 311 7.57 -2.01 9.25
N GLY A 312 6.51 -1.28 9.62
CA GLY A 312 6.04 -0.10 8.91
C GLY A 312 7.11 0.98 8.80
N ILE A 313 7.78 1.34 9.91
CA ILE A 313 8.88 2.32 9.84
C ILE A 313 10.06 1.83 9.00
N GLU A 314 10.33 0.52 8.98
CA GLU A 314 11.36 -0.06 8.11
C GLU A 314 10.96 0.06 6.64
N SER A 315 9.73 -0.33 6.27
CA SER A 315 9.18 -0.20 4.91
C SER A 315 9.35 1.22 4.35
N PHE A 316 8.87 2.23 5.09
CA PHE A 316 8.92 3.62 4.64
C PHE A 316 10.34 4.21 4.65
N SER A 317 11.30 3.59 5.35
CA SER A 317 12.70 4.02 5.35
C SER A 317 13.51 3.49 4.16
N LYS A 318 12.96 2.55 3.38
CA LYS A 318 13.70 1.84 2.32
C LYS A 318 12.95 1.70 0.99
N LEU A 319 11.97 2.57 0.71
CA LEU A 319 11.16 2.51 -0.53
C LEU A 319 11.98 2.49 -1.84
N GLY A 320 13.24 2.91 -1.82
CA GLY A 320 14.15 2.87 -2.97
C GLY A 320 15.00 1.60 -3.13
N ASP A 321 14.95 0.64 -2.19
CA ASP A 321 15.90 -0.50 -2.11
C ASP A 321 15.73 -1.58 -3.19
N SER A 322 14.66 -1.47 -3.98
CA SER A 322 14.24 -2.44 -4.99
C SER A 322 13.82 -1.76 -6.30
N ILE A 323 14.38 -0.58 -6.60
CA ILE A 323 14.21 0.08 -7.91
C ILE A 323 15.20 -0.51 -8.93
N TYR A 324 16.46 -0.69 -8.51
CA TYR A 324 17.58 -1.08 -9.36
C TYR A 324 18.24 -2.35 -8.85
N PHE A 325 18.57 -3.29 -9.74
CA PHE A 325 19.31 -4.51 -9.41
C PHE A 325 20.47 -4.72 -10.38
N GLU A 326 21.67 -4.71 -9.86
CA GLU A 326 22.86 -5.03 -10.63
C GLU A 326 22.94 -6.55 -10.91
N GLU A 327 23.32 -6.89 -12.14
CA GLU A 327 23.62 -8.25 -12.55
C GLU A 327 25.02 -8.64 -12.09
N ALA A 328 25.16 -9.80 -11.46
CA ALA A 328 26.46 -10.34 -11.11
C ALA A 328 27.27 -10.60 -12.38
N ARG A 329 28.56 -10.27 -12.35
CA ARG A 329 29.44 -10.41 -13.51
C ARG A 329 29.64 -11.89 -13.86
N ASN A 330 29.16 -12.33 -15.01
CA ASN A 330 29.53 -13.62 -15.58
C ASN A 330 30.84 -13.49 -16.35
N VAL A 331 31.94 -13.96 -15.75
CA VAL A 331 33.29 -13.88 -16.33
C VAL A 331 33.39 -14.67 -17.64
N GLU A 332 32.58 -15.74 -17.80
CA GLU A 332 32.61 -16.63 -18.96
C GLU A 332 31.88 -16.08 -20.20
N ALA A 333 30.93 -15.16 -20.03
CA ALA A 333 30.08 -14.68 -21.12
C ALA A 333 30.61 -13.43 -21.85
N GLY A 334 31.73 -12.84 -21.39
CA GLY A 334 32.27 -11.59 -21.94
C GLY A 334 31.28 -10.41 -21.90
N SER A 335 30.16 -10.55 -21.20
CA SER A 335 29.08 -9.57 -21.15
C SER A 335 29.48 -8.40 -20.25
N GLY A 336 29.18 -7.18 -20.72
CA GLY A 336 29.35 -5.96 -19.95
C GLY A 336 28.50 -5.96 -18.67
N HIS A 337 28.68 -4.95 -17.82
CA HIS A 337 27.85 -4.79 -16.61
C HIS A 337 26.37 -4.60 -17.00
N GLY A 338 25.46 -5.26 -16.28
CA GLY A 338 24.01 -5.18 -16.49
C GLY A 338 23.29 -4.57 -15.30
N LEU A 339 22.29 -3.70 -15.54
CA LEU A 339 21.43 -3.13 -14.50
C LEU A 339 19.95 -3.31 -14.87
N TYR A 340 19.22 -4.01 -14.01
CA TYR A 340 17.77 -4.14 -14.09
C TYR A 340 17.09 -2.96 -13.41
N ILE A 341 16.10 -2.38 -14.09
CA ILE A 341 15.25 -1.29 -13.59
C ILE A 341 13.84 -1.87 -13.49
N ILE A 342 13.41 -2.20 -12.28
CA ILE A 342 12.16 -2.94 -12.06
C ILE A 342 11.02 -2.09 -11.53
N GLN A 343 11.29 -0.92 -10.93
CA GLN A 343 10.25 0.01 -10.48
C GLN A 343 10.35 1.35 -11.21
N TYR A 344 9.21 1.89 -11.60
CA TYR A 344 9.11 3.21 -12.22
C TYR A 344 8.71 4.24 -11.16
N ILE A 345 9.71 4.66 -10.38
CA ILE A 345 9.61 5.71 -9.35
C ILE A 345 10.65 6.78 -9.63
N SER A 346 10.27 8.06 -9.61
CA SER A 346 11.22 9.15 -9.80
C SER A 346 12.38 9.05 -8.80
N SER A 347 13.60 8.85 -9.31
CA SER A 347 14.77 8.47 -8.51
C SER A 347 16.06 8.72 -9.28
N SER A 348 17.18 8.66 -8.56
CA SER A 348 18.51 8.73 -9.16
C SER A 348 19.41 7.63 -8.61
N ALA A 349 20.26 7.07 -9.46
CA ALA A 349 21.22 6.04 -9.09
C ALA A 349 22.61 6.35 -9.64
N ASP A 350 23.60 6.31 -8.75
CA ASP A 350 25.01 6.33 -9.13
C ASP A 350 25.51 4.89 -9.32
N TRP A 351 25.43 4.38 -10.55
CA TRP A 351 25.85 3.02 -10.86
C TRP A 351 27.34 2.97 -11.18
N LYS A 352 28.12 2.67 -10.14
CA LYS A 352 29.60 2.68 -10.19
C LYS A 352 30.16 1.69 -11.21
N SER A 353 29.72 0.44 -11.22
CA SER A 353 30.29 -0.58 -12.13
C SER A 353 30.00 -0.27 -13.59
N GLY A 354 28.79 0.22 -13.90
CA GLY A 354 28.43 0.67 -15.24
C GLY A 354 29.02 2.03 -15.64
N GLN A 355 29.70 2.73 -14.72
CA GLN A 355 30.28 4.06 -14.91
C GLN A 355 29.28 5.10 -15.42
N ILE A 356 28.02 5.01 -14.97
CA ILE A 356 26.96 5.96 -15.34
C ILE A 356 26.17 6.43 -14.12
N PHE A 357 25.64 7.64 -14.21
CA PHE A 357 24.60 8.15 -13.34
C PHE A 357 23.27 8.14 -14.07
N LEU A 358 22.23 7.61 -13.42
CA LEU A 358 20.87 7.52 -13.95
C LEU A 358 19.97 8.49 -13.19
N ALA A 359 19.16 9.25 -13.92
CA ALA A 359 18.07 10.04 -13.36
C ALA A 359 16.76 9.62 -14.04
N GLN A 360 15.90 8.94 -13.29
CA GLN A 360 14.57 8.55 -13.72
C GLN A 360 13.54 9.60 -13.28
N LYS A 361 12.74 10.08 -14.23
CA LYS A 361 11.59 10.96 -14.00
C LYS A 361 10.33 10.28 -14.51
N VAL A 362 9.35 10.12 -13.64
CA VAL A 362 8.07 9.47 -13.95
C VAL A 362 6.98 10.53 -13.92
N LYS A 363 6.21 10.64 -15.00
CA LYS A 363 4.97 11.43 -15.01
C LYS A 363 3.92 10.64 -14.22
N PRO A 364 3.30 11.21 -13.16
CA PRO A 364 2.24 10.52 -12.42
C PRO A 364 1.14 10.01 -13.36
N ALA A 365 0.69 8.78 -13.14
CA ALA A 365 -0.42 8.21 -13.88
C ALA A 365 -1.72 8.94 -13.50
N VAL A 366 -2.61 9.13 -14.49
CA VAL A 366 -3.91 9.75 -14.32
C VAL A 366 -4.95 9.00 -15.16
N SER A 367 -6.20 8.96 -14.73
CA SER A 367 -7.23 8.13 -15.37
C SER A 367 -7.59 8.59 -16.78
N TRP A 368 -7.58 9.91 -17.05
CA TRP A 368 -7.94 10.52 -18.35
C TRP A 368 -6.84 10.48 -19.42
N ASP A 369 -5.62 10.06 -19.07
CA ASP A 369 -4.48 9.88 -19.99
C ASP A 369 -3.81 8.56 -19.65
N PRO A 370 -4.31 7.42 -20.18
CA PRO A 370 -3.99 6.10 -19.66
C PRO A 370 -2.63 5.57 -20.11
N ARG A 371 -1.58 6.29 -19.75
CA ARG A 371 -0.19 6.02 -20.13
C ARG A 371 0.76 6.41 -19.01
N LEU A 372 1.60 5.46 -18.59
CA LEU A 372 2.75 5.73 -17.73
C LEU A 372 3.92 6.20 -18.61
N ARG A 373 4.41 7.42 -18.38
CA ARG A 373 5.54 7.98 -19.12
C ARG A 373 6.75 8.10 -18.21
N VAL A 374 7.86 7.51 -18.64
CA VAL A 374 9.13 7.45 -17.89
C VAL A 374 10.24 7.99 -18.78
N THR A 375 11.01 8.93 -18.25
CA THR A 375 12.22 9.45 -18.88
C THR A 375 13.41 9.07 -18.01
N VAL A 376 14.37 8.35 -18.57
CA VAL A 376 15.63 8.00 -17.91
C VAL A 376 16.76 8.70 -18.63
N MET A 377 17.36 9.67 -17.95
CA MET A 377 18.54 10.41 -18.42
C MET A 377 19.80 9.72 -17.92
N ILE A 378 20.76 9.51 -18.82
CA ILE A 378 22.04 8.87 -18.53
C ILE A 378 23.16 9.90 -18.63
N THR A 379 24.02 9.93 -17.60
CA THR A 379 25.26 10.70 -17.60
C THR A 379 26.44 9.75 -17.50
N SER A 380 27.30 9.76 -18.51
CA SER A 380 28.50 8.92 -18.55
C SER A 380 29.60 9.51 -17.67
N LYS A 381 30.22 8.67 -16.84
CA LYS A 381 31.38 9.04 -16.00
C LYS A 381 32.71 8.68 -16.63
N LYS A 382 32.70 7.75 -17.60
CA LYS A 382 33.87 7.29 -18.32
C LYS A 382 33.49 6.89 -19.74
N GLN A 383 34.17 7.49 -20.72
CA GLN A 383 33.96 7.16 -22.13
C GLN A 383 34.41 5.73 -22.47
N GLY A 384 33.74 5.12 -23.44
CA GLY A 384 34.10 3.81 -24.00
C GLY A 384 33.70 2.59 -23.16
N VAL A 385 33.06 2.77 -21.99
CA VAL A 385 32.54 1.66 -21.19
C VAL A 385 31.17 1.24 -21.71
N SER A 386 31.06 0.00 -22.21
CA SER A 386 29.78 -0.59 -22.61
C SER A 386 29.07 -1.20 -21.41
N SER A 387 27.78 -0.91 -21.26
CA SER A 387 26.92 -1.48 -20.22
C SER A 387 25.48 -1.63 -20.72
N THR A 388 24.75 -2.54 -20.08
CA THR A 388 23.38 -2.90 -20.46
C THR A 388 22.38 -2.40 -19.42
N LEU A 389 21.38 -1.63 -19.85
CA LEU A 389 20.21 -1.28 -19.05
C LEU A 389 19.04 -2.18 -19.44
N LYS A 390 18.40 -2.80 -18.46
CA LYS A 390 17.27 -3.73 -18.64
C LYS A 390 16.01 -3.12 -18.03
N PHE A 391 15.15 -2.55 -18.86
CA PHE A 391 13.93 -1.88 -18.45
C PHE A 391 12.76 -2.85 -18.39
N ARG A 392 12.04 -2.91 -17.27
CA ARG A 392 10.86 -3.77 -17.13
C ARG A 392 9.75 -3.33 -18.08
N ILE A 393 9.24 -4.20 -18.94
CA ILE A 393 8.01 -3.96 -19.70
C ILE A 393 6.88 -4.68 -18.96
N PRO A 394 6.05 -3.97 -18.16
CA PRO A 394 5.10 -4.61 -17.24
C PRO A 394 4.04 -5.42 -17.97
N PHE A 395 3.56 -6.52 -17.37
CA PHE A 395 2.53 -7.37 -17.97
C PHE A 395 1.19 -6.62 -18.22
N TRP A 396 0.92 -5.56 -17.43
CA TRP A 396 -0.32 -4.79 -17.53
C TRP A 396 -0.33 -3.79 -18.71
N THR A 397 0.80 -3.61 -19.41
CA THR A 397 0.87 -2.76 -20.61
C THR A 397 0.46 -3.53 -21.87
N THR A 398 0.40 -2.84 -23.02
CA THR A 398 -0.06 -3.42 -24.29
C THR A 398 1.02 -3.35 -25.36
N SER A 399 0.75 -3.98 -26.51
CA SER A 399 1.58 -3.88 -27.71
C SER A 399 1.74 -2.45 -28.25
N ASN A 400 0.93 -1.49 -27.79
CA ASN A 400 1.04 -0.07 -28.14
C ASN A 400 2.07 0.69 -27.27
N ALA A 401 2.81 -0.01 -26.41
CA ALA A 401 3.95 0.54 -25.70
C ALA A 401 5.01 1.05 -26.69
N LYS A 402 5.74 2.10 -26.31
CA LYS A 402 6.81 2.69 -27.11
C LYS A 402 8.05 2.93 -26.26
N ALA A 403 9.21 2.72 -26.85
CA ALA A 403 10.50 3.08 -26.28
C ALA A 403 11.30 3.90 -27.29
N LEU A 404 11.88 5.01 -26.84
CA LEU A 404 12.73 5.89 -27.65
C LEU A 404 14.10 6.00 -27.01
N LEU A 405 15.17 5.87 -27.80
CA LEU A 405 16.54 6.24 -27.41
C LEU A 405 16.91 7.51 -28.18
N ASN A 406 17.18 8.60 -27.47
CA ASN A 406 17.54 9.90 -28.06
C ASN A 406 16.53 10.41 -29.11
N GLY A 407 15.25 10.06 -28.93
CA GLY A 407 14.16 10.43 -29.85
C GLY A 407 13.90 9.41 -30.96
N GLU A 408 14.78 8.44 -31.17
CA GLU A 408 14.60 7.38 -32.18
C GLU A 408 13.90 6.16 -31.58
N SER A 409 12.92 5.60 -32.29
CA SER A 409 12.19 4.42 -31.84
C SER A 409 13.09 3.19 -31.81
N ILE A 410 13.08 2.48 -30.68
CA ILE A 410 13.76 1.19 -30.54
C ILE A 410 12.73 0.06 -30.44
N PRO A 411 13.04 -1.15 -30.97
CA PRO A 411 12.14 -2.30 -30.87
C PRO A 411 11.83 -2.63 -29.41
N LEU A 412 10.55 -2.87 -29.12
CA LEU A 412 10.10 -3.35 -27.82
C LEU A 412 9.89 -4.86 -27.85
N THR A 413 10.11 -5.47 -26.69
CA THR A 413 9.73 -6.85 -26.41
C THR A 413 8.25 -6.93 -26.02
N ALA A 414 7.70 -8.14 -25.98
CA ALA A 414 6.33 -8.34 -25.49
C ALA A 414 6.19 -7.91 -24.02
N PRO A 415 5.02 -7.42 -23.58
CA PRO A 415 4.72 -7.22 -22.16
C PRO A 415 5.06 -8.44 -21.30
N GLY A 416 5.50 -8.21 -20.05
CA GLY A 416 5.94 -9.26 -19.14
C GLY A 416 7.39 -9.71 -19.37
N THR A 417 8.24 -8.84 -19.95
CA THR A 417 9.66 -9.12 -20.21
C THR A 417 10.53 -7.88 -19.96
N PHE A 418 11.84 -7.95 -20.25
CA PHE A 418 12.77 -6.83 -20.13
C PHE A 418 13.23 -6.33 -21.51
N LEU A 419 13.15 -5.02 -21.73
CA LEU A 419 13.85 -4.35 -22.83
C LEU A 419 15.32 -4.15 -22.44
N SER A 420 16.23 -4.83 -23.13
CA SER A 420 17.68 -4.71 -22.91
C SER A 420 18.30 -3.75 -23.92
N VAL A 421 18.96 -2.70 -23.43
CA VAL A 421 19.68 -1.72 -24.24
C VAL A 421 21.16 -1.74 -23.83
N THR A 422 22.01 -2.23 -24.73
CA THR A 422 23.48 -2.27 -24.54
C THR A 422 24.11 -1.15 -25.35
N LYS A 423 24.87 -0.27 -24.69
CA LYS A 423 25.50 0.87 -25.35
C LYS A 423 26.76 1.29 -24.61
N GLN A 424 27.68 1.93 -25.34
CA GLN A 424 28.63 2.88 -24.75
C GLN A 424 27.90 4.20 -24.51
N TRP A 425 27.42 4.39 -23.29
CA TRP A 425 26.57 5.53 -22.95
C TRP A 425 27.33 6.85 -23.05
N SER A 426 26.68 7.83 -23.67
CA SER A 426 27.11 9.23 -23.73
C SER A 426 26.39 10.04 -22.67
N SER A 427 27.01 11.14 -22.23
CA SER A 427 26.31 12.12 -21.42
C SER A 427 25.19 12.75 -22.25
N ASN A 428 23.97 12.76 -21.71
CA ASN A 428 22.71 13.19 -22.33
C ASN A 428 21.95 12.09 -23.11
N ASP A 429 22.45 10.85 -23.14
CA ASP A 429 21.62 9.76 -23.63
C ASP A 429 20.32 9.68 -22.81
N THR A 430 19.19 9.53 -23.50
CA THR A 430 17.87 9.53 -22.87
C THR A 430 17.04 8.37 -23.40
N ILE A 431 16.50 7.58 -22.48
CA ILE A 431 15.48 6.57 -22.75
C ILE A 431 14.12 7.13 -22.35
N ASN A 432 13.17 7.15 -23.27
CA ASN A 432 11.77 7.46 -22.97
C ASN A 432 10.91 6.21 -23.14
N LEU A 433 10.17 5.82 -22.11
CA LEU A 433 9.18 4.77 -22.15
C LEU A 433 7.79 5.40 -22.07
N ASP A 434 6.90 4.96 -22.95
CA ASP A 434 5.51 5.36 -22.98
C ASP A 434 4.65 4.09 -22.98
N LEU A 435 4.13 3.75 -21.80
CA LEU A 435 3.51 2.47 -21.48
C LEU A 435 2.00 2.66 -21.28
N PRO A 436 1.14 2.23 -22.23
CA PRO A 436 -0.31 2.22 -22.03
C PRO A 436 -0.69 1.46 -20.77
N ILE A 437 -1.64 2.00 -20.01
CA ILE A 437 -2.19 1.38 -18.79
C ILE A 437 -3.57 0.80 -19.14
N THR A 438 -3.83 -0.43 -18.72
CA THR A 438 -5.12 -1.09 -18.96
C THR A 438 -5.91 -1.29 -17.67
N LEU A 439 -7.23 -1.29 -17.81
CA LEU A 439 -8.15 -1.80 -16.78
C LEU A 439 -8.22 -3.32 -16.89
N ARG A 440 -8.20 -4.00 -15.74
CA ARG A 440 -8.28 -5.46 -15.65
C ARG A 440 -9.10 -5.87 -14.44
N MET A 441 -9.83 -6.97 -14.58
CA MET A 441 -10.50 -7.63 -13.47
C MET A 441 -9.67 -8.81 -13.00
N GLU A 442 -9.64 -9.03 -11.69
CA GLU A 442 -8.94 -10.15 -11.07
C GLU A 442 -9.93 -10.88 -10.14
N ALA A 443 -10.25 -12.13 -10.47
CA ALA A 443 -11.12 -12.95 -9.64
C ALA A 443 -10.47 -13.19 -8.28
N ILE A 444 -11.27 -13.23 -7.22
CA ILE A 444 -10.79 -13.69 -5.92
C ILE A 444 -10.29 -15.14 -6.04
N GLN A 445 -9.22 -15.48 -5.30
CA GLN A 445 -8.72 -16.86 -5.27
C GLN A 445 -9.64 -17.72 -4.41
N ASP A 446 -10.80 -18.07 -4.96
CA ASP A 446 -11.79 -18.94 -4.34
C ASP A 446 -12.35 -19.93 -5.35
N GLU A 447 -12.24 -21.22 -5.07
CA GLU A 447 -12.72 -22.27 -5.98
C GLU A 447 -14.23 -22.54 -5.86
N ARG A 448 -14.92 -21.96 -4.87
CA ARG A 448 -16.37 -22.19 -4.71
C ARG A 448 -17.13 -21.43 -5.79
N PRO A 449 -18.02 -22.09 -6.55
CA PRO A 449 -18.81 -21.43 -7.60
C PRO A 449 -19.61 -20.22 -7.12
N ALA A 450 -20.05 -20.21 -5.84
CA ALA A 450 -20.80 -19.11 -5.25
C ALA A 450 -20.04 -17.78 -5.18
N TYR A 451 -18.71 -17.81 -5.29
CA TYR A 451 -17.84 -16.61 -5.26
C TYR A 451 -17.17 -16.32 -6.60
N ALA A 452 -17.50 -17.09 -7.66
CA ALA A 452 -16.89 -16.93 -8.98
C ALA A 452 -17.15 -15.56 -9.63
N SER A 453 -18.16 -14.83 -9.15
CA SER A 453 -18.47 -13.46 -9.59
C SER A 453 -17.69 -12.38 -8.85
N LEU A 454 -16.97 -12.69 -7.76
CA LEU A 454 -16.22 -11.69 -7.00
C LEU A 454 -14.90 -11.32 -7.68
N HIS A 455 -14.77 -10.06 -8.08
CA HIS A 455 -13.59 -9.54 -8.76
C HIS A 455 -13.10 -8.23 -8.15
N ALA A 456 -11.79 -8.09 -8.07
CA ALA A 456 -11.12 -6.80 -7.88
C ALA A 456 -10.89 -6.12 -9.24
N ILE A 457 -10.80 -4.80 -9.25
CA ILE A 457 -10.51 -4.00 -10.45
C ILE A 457 -9.16 -3.32 -10.29
N LEU A 458 -8.28 -3.46 -11.28
CA LEU A 458 -6.97 -2.83 -11.27
C LEU A 458 -6.79 -1.97 -12.52
N TYR A 459 -6.11 -0.84 -12.34
CA TYR A 459 -5.65 0.05 -13.39
C TYR A 459 -4.13 0.00 -13.42
N GLY A 460 -3.56 -0.80 -14.33
CA GLY A 460 -2.14 -1.13 -14.28
C GLY A 460 -1.74 -1.80 -12.96
N PRO A 461 -0.83 -1.18 -12.17
CA PRO A 461 -0.44 -1.68 -10.86
C PRO A 461 -1.37 -1.22 -9.72
N TYR A 462 -2.30 -0.31 -9.98
CA TYR A 462 -3.14 0.31 -8.95
C TYR A 462 -4.42 -0.48 -8.73
N LEU A 463 -4.64 -0.97 -7.50
CA LEU A 463 -5.90 -1.55 -7.08
C LEU A 463 -6.93 -0.45 -6.85
N LEU A 464 -8.03 -0.50 -7.60
CA LEU A 464 -9.14 0.42 -7.47
C LEU A 464 -10.18 -0.14 -6.48
N VAL A 465 -10.65 0.73 -5.58
CA VAL A 465 -11.69 0.42 -4.60
C VAL A 465 -12.85 1.38 -4.74
N GLY A 466 -14.07 0.90 -4.50
CA GLY A 466 -15.28 1.72 -4.58
C GLY A 466 -15.60 2.37 -3.25
N LEU A 467 -15.87 3.68 -3.25
CA LEU A 467 -16.41 4.36 -2.07
C LEU A 467 -17.87 3.98 -1.85
N THR A 468 -18.11 3.05 -0.94
CA THR A 468 -19.43 2.48 -0.66
C THR A 468 -19.43 1.85 0.73
N VAL A 469 -20.60 1.77 1.36
CA VAL A 469 -20.80 1.20 2.71
C VAL A 469 -21.49 -0.16 2.69
N ASP A 470 -22.21 -0.49 1.61
CA ASP A 470 -23.16 -1.60 1.59
C ASP A 470 -23.31 -2.26 0.21
N ALA A 471 -23.35 -1.47 -0.87
CA ALA A 471 -23.51 -1.98 -2.22
C ALA A 471 -22.17 -2.35 -2.85
N PHE A 472 -22.11 -3.50 -3.51
CA PHE A 472 -20.93 -3.98 -4.23
C PHE A 472 -21.24 -4.75 -5.51
N ASP A 473 -22.49 -4.68 -6.01
CA ASP A 473 -22.89 -5.27 -7.28
C ASP A 473 -22.56 -4.32 -8.46
N LEU A 474 -21.70 -4.78 -9.37
CA LEU A 474 -21.43 -4.12 -10.64
C LEU A 474 -22.14 -4.87 -11.78
N GLN A 475 -22.73 -4.12 -12.70
CA GLN A 475 -23.43 -4.71 -13.85
C GLN A 475 -22.49 -4.78 -15.04
N LEU A 476 -22.29 -5.98 -15.57
CA LEU A 476 -21.48 -6.21 -16.74
C LEU A 476 -22.40 -6.39 -17.95
N ASN A 477 -22.43 -5.39 -18.85
CA ASN A 477 -23.13 -5.55 -20.12
C ASN A 477 -22.34 -6.55 -20.98
N SER A 478 -22.98 -7.65 -21.38
CA SER A 478 -22.33 -8.83 -22.00
C SER A 478 -21.58 -8.57 -23.32
N THR A 479 -21.70 -7.36 -23.89
CA THR A 479 -21.08 -6.93 -25.16
C THR A 479 -20.12 -5.74 -25.04
N ALA A 480 -19.94 -5.17 -23.84
CA ALA A 480 -19.21 -3.91 -23.65
C ALA A 480 -17.78 -4.13 -23.11
N SER A 481 -16.82 -3.34 -23.58
CA SER A 481 -15.45 -3.28 -23.04
C SER A 481 -15.48 -2.72 -21.61
N LEU A 482 -14.50 -3.08 -20.77
CA LEU A 482 -14.32 -2.48 -19.43
C LEU A 482 -14.33 -0.94 -19.46
N ALA A 483 -13.79 -0.36 -20.53
CA ALA A 483 -13.73 1.08 -20.73
C ALA A 483 -15.11 1.74 -20.96
N ASP A 484 -16.13 0.99 -21.37
CA ASP A 484 -17.46 1.53 -21.68
C ASP A 484 -18.31 1.73 -20.42
N TRP A 485 -17.92 1.09 -19.32
CA TRP A 485 -18.63 1.15 -18.05
C TRP A 485 -17.77 1.58 -16.86
N ILE A 486 -16.45 1.63 -17.01
CA ILE A 486 -15.53 2.28 -16.07
C ILE A 486 -14.90 3.48 -16.78
N VAL A 487 -15.46 4.66 -16.54
CA VAL A 487 -15.13 5.90 -17.25
C VAL A 487 -14.19 6.75 -16.40
N PRO A 488 -13.08 7.27 -16.95
CA PRO A 488 -12.18 8.13 -16.19
C PRO A 488 -12.83 9.46 -15.79
N ILE A 489 -12.50 9.95 -14.59
CA ILE A 489 -12.91 11.28 -14.13
C ILE A 489 -11.94 12.34 -14.64
N PRO A 490 -12.38 13.37 -15.39
CA PRO A 490 -11.52 14.45 -15.88
C PRO A 490 -10.87 15.29 -14.76
N ALA A 491 -9.74 15.94 -15.07
CA ALA A 491 -8.96 16.74 -14.11
C ALA A 491 -9.75 17.92 -13.53
N ASP A 492 -10.57 18.54 -14.37
CA ASP A 492 -11.40 19.72 -14.13
C ASP A 492 -12.56 19.47 -13.17
N TYR A 493 -12.95 18.21 -12.93
CA TYR A 493 -14.01 17.88 -11.97
C TYR A 493 -13.67 18.32 -10.55
N ASN A 494 -12.39 18.33 -10.17
CA ASN A 494 -11.98 18.81 -8.84
C ASN A 494 -12.26 20.30 -8.63
N SER A 495 -12.17 21.13 -9.68
CA SER A 495 -12.54 22.56 -9.59
C SER A 495 -14.05 22.82 -9.47
N GLN A 496 -14.87 21.79 -9.66
CA GLN A 496 -16.32 21.85 -9.54
C GLN A 496 -16.81 21.34 -8.17
N LEU A 497 -15.91 20.88 -7.30
CA LEU A 497 -16.28 20.34 -5.99
C LEU A 497 -16.46 21.44 -4.96
N ILE A 498 -17.60 21.40 -4.28
CA ILE A 498 -17.98 22.37 -3.26
C ILE A 498 -18.49 21.68 -1.99
N SER A 499 -18.47 22.43 -0.89
CA SER A 499 -19.21 22.10 0.33
C SER A 499 -19.99 23.33 0.81
N LEU A 500 -21.24 23.12 1.22
CA LEU A 500 -22.13 24.18 1.69
C LEU A 500 -22.27 24.11 3.21
N SER A 501 -22.25 25.26 3.88
CA SER A 501 -22.29 25.29 5.34
C SER A 501 -23.13 26.41 5.93
N GLN A 502 -23.55 26.24 7.18
CA GLN A 502 -24.24 27.24 7.99
C GLN A 502 -23.69 27.25 9.42
N LYS A 503 -23.71 28.43 10.06
CA LYS A 503 -23.42 28.54 11.49
C LYS A 503 -24.69 28.21 12.29
N SER A 504 -24.55 27.34 13.29
CA SER A 504 -25.59 27.02 14.26
C SER A 504 -24.99 27.05 15.66
N GLY A 505 -25.30 28.11 16.43
CA GLY A 505 -24.67 28.39 17.71
C GLY A 505 -23.13 28.51 17.59
N HIS A 506 -22.41 27.69 18.34
CA HIS A 506 -20.93 27.62 18.31
C HIS A 506 -20.36 26.60 17.30
N SER A 507 -21.22 25.94 16.51
CA SER A 507 -20.79 24.92 15.54
C SER A 507 -21.08 25.36 14.11
N THR A 508 -20.24 24.90 13.19
CA THR A 508 -20.51 24.95 11.75
C THR A 508 -21.10 23.61 11.33
N LEU A 509 -22.22 23.67 10.61
CA LEU A 509 -22.86 22.52 10.01
C LEU A 509 -22.63 22.55 8.50
N ALA A 510 -22.43 21.39 7.88
CA ALA A 510 -22.34 21.19 6.44
C ALA A 510 -23.60 20.52 5.92
N LEU A 511 -24.02 20.92 4.71
CA LEU A 511 -24.99 20.17 3.93
C LEU A 511 -24.41 18.78 3.66
N SER A 512 -25.16 17.72 3.92
CA SER A 512 -24.66 16.34 3.75
C SER A 512 -25.78 15.40 3.33
N HIS A 513 -25.45 14.42 2.49
CA HIS A 513 -26.36 13.31 2.22
C HIS A 513 -26.11 12.17 3.21
N VAL A 514 -27.15 11.69 3.88
CA VAL A 514 -27.10 10.50 4.72
C VAL A 514 -28.13 9.53 4.15
N THR A 515 -27.64 8.39 3.64
CA THR A 515 -28.41 7.50 2.78
C THR A 515 -29.01 8.27 1.59
N ASN A 516 -30.32 8.50 1.58
CA ASN A 516 -31.05 9.24 0.56
C ASN A 516 -31.55 10.61 1.05
N ALA A 517 -31.41 10.93 2.34
CA ALA A 517 -31.91 12.17 2.93
C ALA A 517 -30.81 13.24 2.97
N ILE A 518 -31.21 14.50 2.89
CA ILE A 518 -30.31 15.64 2.95
C ILE A 518 -30.49 16.34 4.29
N THR A 519 -29.37 16.50 4.99
CA THR A 519 -29.36 16.97 6.38
C THR A 519 -28.20 17.92 6.60
N MET A 520 -28.27 18.70 7.69
CA MET A 520 -27.15 19.51 8.15
C MET A 520 -26.39 18.75 9.24
N GLN A 521 -25.17 18.31 8.92
CA GLN A 521 -24.30 17.56 9.82
C GLN A 521 -23.15 18.42 10.33
N LYS A 522 -22.47 18.04 11.41
CA LYS A 522 -21.28 18.76 11.87
C LYS A 522 -20.24 18.84 10.74
N PHE A 523 -19.68 20.03 10.50
CA PHE A 523 -18.70 20.24 9.43
C PHE A 523 -17.51 19.27 9.61
N PRO A 524 -17.23 18.40 8.63
CA PRO A 524 -16.33 17.26 8.81
C PRO A 524 -14.86 17.60 8.56
N LYS A 525 -13.99 16.67 8.97
CA LYS A 525 -12.57 16.69 8.58
C LYS A 525 -12.38 15.90 7.28
N PRO A 526 -11.44 16.31 6.40
CA PRO A 526 -11.09 15.54 5.20
C PRO A 526 -10.62 14.13 5.55
N GLY A 527 -10.90 13.17 4.67
CA GLY A 527 -10.49 11.78 4.86
C GLY A 527 -11.52 10.93 5.61
N SER A 528 -12.79 11.33 5.67
CA SER A 528 -13.86 10.65 6.41
C SER A 528 -15.10 10.43 5.55
N ASN A 529 -15.97 9.48 5.92
CA ASN A 529 -17.28 9.36 5.28
C ASN A 529 -18.08 10.67 5.34
N SER A 530 -18.00 11.39 6.45
CA SER A 530 -18.71 12.67 6.58
C SER A 530 -18.19 13.71 5.59
N SER A 531 -16.88 13.78 5.30
CA SER A 531 -16.37 14.67 4.25
C SER A 531 -16.82 14.26 2.86
N VAL A 532 -16.86 12.95 2.59
CA VAL A 532 -17.40 12.39 1.36
C VAL A 532 -18.86 12.80 1.16
N PHE A 533 -19.68 12.67 2.20
CA PHE A 533 -21.11 12.98 2.17
C PHE A 533 -21.43 14.47 2.15
N ALA A 534 -20.49 15.31 2.60
CA ALA A 534 -20.63 16.77 2.62
C ALA A 534 -20.05 17.46 1.37
N THR A 535 -19.55 16.68 0.41
CA THR A 535 -18.95 17.20 -0.81
C THR A 535 -19.88 16.93 -2.00
N PHE A 536 -20.12 17.97 -2.80
CA PHE A 536 -20.95 17.91 -3.99
C PHE A 536 -20.18 18.49 -5.18
N ARG A 537 -20.42 17.96 -6.38
CA ARG A 537 -19.97 18.55 -7.64
C ARG A 537 -21.07 19.43 -8.20
N LEU A 538 -20.72 20.65 -8.59
CA LEU A 538 -21.59 21.51 -9.38
C LEU A 538 -21.60 21.06 -10.84
N VAL A 539 -22.78 20.69 -11.34
CA VAL A 539 -22.99 20.34 -12.74
C VAL A 539 -23.82 21.44 -13.39
N TYR A 540 -23.17 22.24 -14.25
CA TYR A 540 -23.82 23.34 -14.96
C TYR A 540 -24.73 22.79 -16.07
N THR A 541 -25.94 23.35 -16.19
CA THR A 541 -26.85 23.02 -17.30
C THR A 541 -26.58 23.96 -18.49
N GLU A 542 -26.82 23.50 -19.72
CA GLU A 542 -26.57 24.29 -20.95
C GLU A 542 -27.53 25.47 -21.15
N GLN A 543 -28.43 25.76 -20.20
CA GLN A 543 -29.33 26.91 -20.27
C GLN A 543 -28.60 28.17 -19.79
N GLU A 544 -28.04 28.91 -20.74
CA GLU A 544 -27.53 30.26 -20.51
C GLU A 544 -28.71 31.21 -20.25
N ASP A 545 -28.98 31.50 -18.98
CA ASP A 545 -29.67 32.73 -18.59
C ASP A 545 -28.66 33.72 -18.02
N VAL A 546 -28.74 34.98 -18.45
CA VAL A 546 -27.65 35.98 -18.43
C VAL A 546 -27.29 36.46 -17.00
N PHE A 547 -28.05 36.04 -15.98
CA PHE A 547 -27.93 36.58 -14.61
C PHE A 547 -27.79 35.54 -13.49
N SER A 548 -27.93 34.23 -13.75
CA SER A 548 -27.76 33.18 -12.73
C SER A 548 -27.38 31.84 -13.34
N HIS A 549 -26.31 31.22 -12.84
CA HIS A 549 -25.89 29.89 -13.30
C HIS A 549 -26.85 28.82 -12.74
N ALA A 550 -27.60 28.15 -13.62
CA ALA A 550 -28.38 26.97 -13.29
C ALA A 550 -27.44 25.77 -13.06
N VAL A 551 -27.57 25.13 -11.90
CA VAL A 551 -26.70 24.03 -11.48
C VAL A 551 -27.51 22.87 -10.92
N MET A 552 -26.97 21.67 -11.06
CA MET A 552 -27.35 20.50 -10.28
C MET A 552 -26.23 20.17 -9.28
N LEU A 553 -26.59 19.73 -8.09
CA LEU A 553 -25.62 19.29 -7.07
C LEU A 553 -25.53 17.76 -7.10
N GLU A 554 -24.44 17.23 -7.62
CA GLU A 554 -24.14 15.79 -7.65
C GLU A 554 -23.34 15.39 -6.40
N PRO A 555 -23.81 14.46 -5.55
CA PRO A 555 -23.02 14.01 -4.41
C PRO A 555 -21.72 13.33 -4.86
N TYR A 556 -20.59 13.68 -4.24
CA TYR A 556 -19.25 13.21 -4.63
C TYR A 556 -19.13 11.68 -4.74
N SER A 557 -19.71 10.94 -3.79
CA SER A 557 -19.70 9.46 -3.79
C SER A 557 -20.77 8.79 -4.64
N LEU A 558 -21.72 9.54 -5.22
CA LEU A 558 -22.85 8.98 -5.97
C LEU A 558 -22.93 9.59 -7.39
N PRO A 559 -21.90 9.37 -8.24
CA PRO A 559 -21.87 9.95 -9.57
C PRO A 559 -23.11 9.55 -10.39
N GLY A 560 -23.72 10.50 -11.09
CA GLY A 560 -24.96 10.37 -11.84
C GLY A 560 -26.24 10.48 -11.01
N SER A 561 -26.14 10.76 -9.71
CA SER A 561 -27.27 11.09 -8.84
C SER A 561 -27.23 12.56 -8.44
N TYR A 562 -28.38 13.16 -8.14
CA TYR A 562 -28.46 14.59 -7.86
C TYR A 562 -29.30 14.88 -6.64
N LEU A 563 -29.07 16.06 -6.06
CA LEU A 563 -29.95 16.66 -5.08
C LEU A 563 -31.29 17.01 -5.74
N VAL A 564 -32.41 16.52 -5.21
CA VAL A 564 -33.76 16.69 -5.77
C VAL A 564 -34.73 17.20 -4.70
N HIS A 565 -35.55 18.20 -5.03
CA HIS A 565 -36.65 18.62 -4.16
C HIS A 565 -37.94 17.81 -4.42
N GLN A 566 -38.74 17.61 -3.38
CA GLN A 566 -40.01 16.86 -3.44
C GLN A 566 -41.24 17.78 -3.42
N GLY A 567 -41.08 19.02 -3.89
CA GLY A 567 -42.09 20.07 -3.83
C GLY A 567 -42.04 20.88 -2.54
N ARG A 568 -42.90 21.90 -2.47
CA ARG A 568 -42.91 22.93 -1.40
C ARG A 568 -43.11 22.32 -0.01
N GLY A 569 -42.26 22.70 0.93
CA GLY A 569 -42.28 22.26 2.33
C GLY A 569 -41.68 20.87 2.57
N ASN A 570 -41.38 20.10 1.51
CA ASN A 570 -40.87 18.74 1.62
C ASN A 570 -39.33 18.70 1.66
N SER A 571 -38.81 17.65 2.29
CA SER A 571 -37.37 17.41 2.39
C SER A 571 -36.71 17.17 1.03
N LEU A 572 -35.45 17.56 0.92
CA LEU A 572 -34.62 17.22 -0.22
C LEU A 572 -34.09 15.79 -0.07
N VAL A 573 -33.92 15.13 -1.22
CA VAL A 573 -33.42 13.76 -1.30
C VAL A 573 -32.33 13.63 -2.37
N VAL A 574 -31.60 12.53 -2.35
CA VAL A 574 -30.76 12.11 -3.48
C VAL A 574 -31.63 11.31 -4.46
N GLY A 575 -31.80 11.83 -5.67
CA GLY A 575 -32.58 11.22 -6.74
C GLY A 575 -31.72 10.76 -7.92
N SER A 576 -32.28 9.87 -8.75
CA SER A 576 -31.61 9.37 -9.97
C SER A 576 -31.80 10.33 -11.16
N PHE A 577 -30.96 10.15 -12.18
CA PHE A 577 -30.93 10.92 -13.43
C PHE A 577 -32.28 11.03 -14.18
N LEU A 578 -33.28 10.18 -13.88
CA LEU A 578 -34.57 10.18 -14.59
C LEU A 578 -35.50 11.34 -14.22
N VAL A 579 -35.17 12.15 -13.21
CA VAL A 579 -35.97 13.31 -12.75
C VAL A 579 -35.10 14.56 -12.68
N THR A 580 -34.70 15.11 -13.84
CA THR A 580 -33.81 16.28 -13.91
C THR A 580 -34.49 17.60 -13.54
N TYR A 581 -35.79 17.75 -13.83
CA TYR A 581 -36.50 19.03 -13.63
C TYR A 581 -36.49 19.51 -12.16
N ASN A 582 -36.61 18.59 -11.20
CA ASN A 582 -36.61 18.92 -9.77
C ASN A 582 -35.19 18.92 -9.15
N ALA A 583 -34.15 18.87 -9.98
CA ALA A 583 -32.74 18.82 -9.55
C ALA A 583 -31.97 20.11 -9.86
N VAL A 584 -32.59 21.07 -10.55
CA VAL A 584 -31.94 22.30 -11.01
C VAL A 584 -32.19 23.43 -10.02
N PHE A 585 -31.11 24.10 -9.62
CA PHE A 585 -31.12 25.24 -8.72
C PHE A 585 -30.37 26.42 -9.33
N TYR A 586 -30.85 27.64 -9.12
CA TYR A 586 -30.11 28.86 -9.37
C TYR A 586 -29.28 29.23 -8.14
N ILE A 587 -27.99 29.51 -8.35
CA ILE A 587 -27.14 30.06 -7.29
C ILE A 587 -27.36 31.57 -7.23
N VAL A 588 -27.98 32.03 -6.14
CA VAL A 588 -28.20 33.45 -5.85
C VAL A 588 -27.12 33.93 -4.89
N ASN A 589 -26.22 34.80 -5.37
CA ASN A 589 -25.15 35.38 -4.57
C ASN A 589 -25.68 36.57 -3.75
N ASN A 590 -25.26 36.67 -2.49
CA ASN A 590 -25.59 37.78 -1.59
C ASN A 590 -24.35 38.65 -1.35
N ASP A 591 -24.57 39.93 -1.03
CA ASP A 591 -23.50 40.90 -0.75
C ASP A 591 -22.63 40.52 0.47
N ASP A 592 -23.15 39.70 1.38
CA ASP A 592 -22.43 39.20 2.56
C ASP A 592 -21.53 37.99 2.27
N GLY A 593 -21.42 37.59 1.00
CA GLY A 593 -20.63 36.43 0.55
C GLY A 593 -21.31 35.08 0.75
N THR A 594 -22.58 35.06 1.19
CA THR A 594 -23.39 33.84 1.26
C THR A 594 -24.14 33.58 -0.05
N VAL A 595 -24.55 32.35 -0.26
CA VAL A 595 -25.34 31.91 -1.42
C VAL A 595 -26.67 31.31 -0.97
N GLN A 596 -27.70 31.46 -1.79
CA GLN A 596 -28.95 30.73 -1.66
C GLN A 596 -29.14 29.85 -2.90
N LEU A 597 -29.84 28.74 -2.75
CA LEU A 597 -30.16 27.81 -3.84
C LEU A 597 -31.67 27.89 -4.10
N GLU A 598 -32.07 28.58 -5.17
CA GLU A 598 -33.47 28.72 -5.59
C GLU A 598 -33.84 27.59 -6.54
N ALA A 599 -34.95 26.89 -6.33
CA ALA A 599 -35.38 25.81 -7.23
C ALA A 599 -35.89 26.39 -8.55
N GLN A 600 -35.37 25.91 -9.69
CA GLN A 600 -35.77 26.40 -11.02
C GLN A 600 -37.26 26.18 -11.30
N SER A 601 -37.82 25.08 -10.80
CA SER A 601 -39.20 24.66 -11.04
C SER A 601 -40.23 25.34 -10.14
N GLU A 602 -39.78 26.03 -9.08
CA GLU A 602 -40.62 26.57 -8.02
C GLU A 602 -40.09 27.96 -7.61
N GLU A 603 -40.49 28.99 -8.36
CA GLU A 603 -40.04 30.38 -8.14
C GLU A 603 -40.32 30.86 -6.70
N GLY A 604 -39.34 31.53 -6.09
CA GLY A 604 -39.42 31.99 -4.70
C GLY A 604 -39.22 30.90 -3.65
N CYS A 605 -38.87 29.68 -4.05
CA CYS A 605 -38.60 28.55 -3.16
C CYS A 605 -37.11 28.19 -3.10
N PHE A 606 -36.57 28.12 -1.89
CA PHE A 606 -35.14 27.96 -1.63
C PHE A 606 -34.84 26.74 -0.78
N VAL A 607 -33.65 26.17 -0.96
CA VAL A 607 -33.11 25.16 -0.04
C VAL A 607 -32.95 25.79 1.34
N SER A 608 -33.60 25.20 2.34
CA SER A 608 -33.70 25.74 3.70
C SER A 608 -33.38 24.67 4.73
N ASN A 609 -32.63 25.04 5.77
CA ASN A 609 -32.40 24.22 6.95
C ASN A 609 -33.46 24.52 8.01
N ALA A 610 -34.30 23.52 8.30
CA ALA A 610 -35.29 23.57 9.37
C ALA A 610 -34.98 22.52 10.44
N GLY A 611 -34.22 22.91 11.47
CA GLY A 611 -33.91 22.04 12.60
C GLY A 611 -33.02 20.85 12.25
N GLY A 612 -32.12 20.99 11.27
CA GLY A 612 -31.20 19.93 10.82
C GLY A 612 -31.70 19.13 9.62
N VAL A 613 -32.98 19.25 9.27
CA VAL A 613 -33.57 18.70 8.05
C VAL A 613 -33.55 19.75 6.95
N VAL A 614 -33.14 19.36 5.75
CA VAL A 614 -33.06 20.25 4.60
C VAL A 614 -34.29 20.07 3.73
N LYS A 615 -35.03 21.15 3.51
CA LYS A 615 -36.30 21.17 2.78
C LYS A 615 -36.38 22.32 1.79
N LEU A 616 -37.32 22.26 0.88
CA LEU A 616 -37.64 23.38 0.00
C LEU A 616 -38.64 24.31 0.69
N GLN A 617 -38.26 25.54 1.02
CA GLN A 617 -39.11 26.51 1.70
C GLN A 617 -39.32 27.73 0.82
N CYS A 618 -40.56 28.21 0.73
CA CYS A 618 -40.93 29.35 -0.11
C CYS A 618 -41.27 30.56 0.75
N ASP A 619 -40.76 31.72 0.35
CA ASP A 619 -41.16 33.03 0.87
C ASP A 619 -41.19 34.00 -0.30
N ALA A 620 -42.40 34.33 -0.76
CA ALA A 620 -42.61 35.20 -1.91
C ALA A 620 -42.21 36.66 -1.63
N GLU A 621 -42.17 37.08 -0.37
CA GLU A 621 -41.85 38.46 0.01
C GLU A 621 -40.37 38.67 0.38
N ARG A 622 -39.62 37.58 0.63
CA ARG A 622 -38.17 37.57 0.97
C ARG A 622 -37.81 38.45 2.18
N THR A 623 -38.75 38.68 3.10
CA THR A 623 -38.60 39.65 4.20
C THR A 623 -38.41 39.02 5.57
N ASP A 624 -38.63 37.71 5.74
CA ASP A 624 -38.48 37.06 7.05
C ASP A 624 -36.99 36.80 7.39
N GLY A 625 -36.54 37.37 8.52
CA GLY A 625 -35.19 37.21 9.02
C GLY A 625 -34.85 35.76 9.44
N GLU A 626 -35.84 34.95 9.83
CA GLU A 626 -35.63 33.53 10.08
C GLU A 626 -35.47 32.75 8.77
N PHE A 627 -36.32 33.03 7.78
CA PHE A 627 -36.21 32.48 6.44
C PHE A 627 -34.84 32.75 5.79
N LEU A 628 -34.34 33.99 5.86
CA LEU A 628 -33.03 34.37 5.31
C LEU A 628 -31.88 33.61 5.99
N LYS A 629 -31.94 33.45 7.32
CA LYS A 629 -30.93 32.66 8.06
C LYS A 629 -30.98 31.18 7.69
N ALA A 630 -32.17 30.64 7.46
CA ALA A 630 -32.36 29.23 7.14
C ALA A 630 -31.92 28.86 5.71
N THR A 631 -31.94 29.82 4.78
CA THR A 631 -31.68 29.59 3.34
C THR A 631 -30.31 30.04 2.86
N ARG A 632 -29.57 30.84 3.64
CA ARG A 632 -28.21 31.30 3.28
C ARG A 632 -27.14 30.29 3.68
N PHE A 633 -26.25 29.96 2.76
CA PHE A 633 -25.12 29.06 2.95
C PHE A 633 -23.80 29.76 2.64
N VAL A 634 -22.73 29.35 3.30
CA VAL A 634 -21.35 29.67 2.88
C VAL A 634 -20.85 28.52 2.01
N ILE A 635 -20.38 28.86 0.82
CA ILE A 635 -19.74 27.93 -0.11
C ILE A 635 -18.23 27.82 0.20
N HIS A 636 -17.72 26.60 0.20
CA HIS A 636 -16.32 26.27 0.37
C HIS A 636 -15.87 25.38 -0.78
N ASP A 637 -14.56 25.31 -1.03
CA ASP A 637 -13.98 24.22 -1.82
C ASP A 637 -14.40 22.87 -1.22
N GLY A 638 -14.62 21.87 -2.07
CA GLY A 638 -15.00 20.52 -1.65
C GLY A 638 -14.02 19.96 -0.62
N ILE A 639 -14.56 19.39 0.46
CA ILE A 639 -13.74 18.82 1.55
C ILE A 639 -13.03 17.53 1.09
N SER A 640 -13.66 16.80 0.17
CA SER A 640 -13.11 15.64 -0.54
C SER A 640 -12.72 16.02 -1.97
N HIS A 641 -11.72 15.33 -2.53
CA HIS A 641 -11.24 15.52 -3.89
C HIS A 641 -11.04 14.16 -4.58
N TYR A 642 -11.30 14.12 -5.89
CA TYR A 642 -10.96 12.97 -6.72
C TYR A 642 -9.44 12.79 -6.77
N ASP A 643 -8.98 11.57 -6.51
CA ASP A 643 -7.59 11.19 -6.82
C ASP A 643 -7.38 11.26 -8.35
N PRO A 644 -6.18 11.61 -8.85
CA PRO A 644 -5.92 11.63 -10.30
C PRO A 644 -6.19 10.30 -11.01
N ILE A 645 -6.24 9.18 -10.29
CA ILE A 645 -6.58 7.84 -10.79
C ILE A 645 -8.01 7.47 -10.35
N SER A 646 -8.96 8.40 -10.51
CA SER A 646 -10.38 8.15 -10.19
C SER A 646 -11.21 7.81 -11.43
N PHE A 647 -12.17 6.92 -11.25
CA PHE A 647 -13.11 6.45 -12.28
C PHE A 647 -14.54 6.41 -11.75
N VAL A 648 -15.51 6.52 -12.65
CA VAL A 648 -16.91 6.17 -12.40
C VAL A 648 -17.18 4.79 -12.98
N ALA A 649 -17.55 3.83 -12.14
CA ALA A 649 -17.99 2.52 -12.56
C ALA A 649 -19.53 2.43 -12.54
N LYS A 650 -20.14 2.01 -13.65
CA LYS A 650 -21.59 1.79 -13.75
C LYS A 650 -21.98 0.56 -12.95
N GLY A 651 -22.96 0.71 -12.07
CA GLY A 651 -23.53 -0.39 -11.29
C GLY A 651 -25.02 -0.59 -11.58
N LEU A 652 -25.59 -1.68 -11.07
CA LEU A 652 -26.97 -2.08 -11.34
C LEU A 652 -28.00 -1.08 -10.78
N ARG A 653 -27.74 -0.55 -9.59
CA ARG A 653 -28.65 0.38 -8.87
C ARG A 653 -28.13 1.81 -8.81
N ARG A 654 -26.81 1.99 -8.86
CA ARG A 654 -26.11 3.27 -8.83
C ARG A 654 -24.73 3.12 -9.45
N ASN A 655 -24.11 4.22 -9.84
CA ASN A 655 -22.69 4.23 -10.18
C ASN A 655 -21.83 4.32 -8.92
N PHE A 656 -20.57 3.92 -9.04
CA PHE A 656 -19.59 3.91 -7.97
C PHE A 656 -18.39 4.78 -8.34
N LEU A 657 -17.92 5.56 -7.37
CA LEU A 657 -16.63 6.22 -7.46
C LEU A 657 -15.52 5.23 -7.10
N LEU A 658 -14.65 4.92 -8.06
CA LEU A 658 -13.47 4.09 -7.88
C LEU A 658 -12.22 4.96 -7.73
N GLN A 659 -11.32 4.61 -6.81
CA GLN A 659 -10.02 5.28 -6.63
C GLN A 659 -8.97 4.32 -6.02
N PRO A 660 -7.66 4.64 -6.03
CA PRO A 660 -6.63 3.76 -5.50
C PRO A 660 -6.77 3.53 -3.98
N LEU A 661 -6.57 2.30 -3.50
CA LEU A 661 -6.71 1.98 -2.07
C LEU A 661 -5.82 2.84 -1.14
N PHE A 662 -4.62 3.23 -1.60
CA PHE A 662 -3.71 4.05 -0.80
C PHE A 662 -4.18 5.51 -0.63
N SER A 663 -5.13 6.00 -1.43
CA SER A 663 -5.65 7.36 -1.31
C SER A 663 -6.59 7.51 -0.09
N LEU A 664 -7.19 6.41 0.37
CA LEU A 664 -8.19 6.39 1.43
C LEU A 664 -7.58 6.40 2.84
N ARG A 665 -8.26 7.10 3.75
CA ARG A 665 -7.97 7.19 5.19
C ARG A 665 -9.04 6.50 6.02
N ASP A 666 -10.12 7.18 6.37
CA ASP A 666 -11.18 6.65 7.24
C ASP A 666 -12.47 6.34 6.46
N GLU A 667 -12.49 6.64 5.17
CA GLU A 667 -13.60 6.33 4.27
C GLU A 667 -13.91 4.84 4.22
N HIS A 668 -15.19 4.51 4.01
CA HIS A 668 -15.63 3.15 3.76
C HIS A 668 -15.48 2.79 2.29
N TYR A 669 -15.04 1.57 2.03
CA TYR A 669 -14.75 1.09 0.69
C TYR A 669 -15.03 -0.39 0.50
N THR A 670 -15.11 -0.78 -0.77
CA THR A 670 -15.16 -2.18 -1.21
C THR A 670 -14.03 -2.47 -2.19
N VAL A 671 -13.32 -3.57 -1.97
CA VAL A 671 -12.22 -4.05 -2.82
C VAL A 671 -12.72 -5.03 -3.90
N TYR A 672 -13.54 -6.00 -3.49
CA TYR A 672 -14.08 -7.03 -4.37
C TYR A 672 -15.55 -6.76 -4.65
N PHE A 673 -15.89 -6.68 -5.93
CA PHE A 673 -17.25 -6.45 -6.41
C PHE A 673 -17.87 -7.73 -6.92
N ASN A 674 -19.17 -7.89 -6.70
CA ASN A 674 -19.95 -8.94 -7.31
C ASN A 674 -20.30 -8.53 -8.74
N ILE A 675 -19.76 -9.26 -9.70
CA ILE A 675 -19.98 -9.01 -11.12
C ILE A 675 -21.24 -9.75 -11.59
N VAL A 676 -22.32 -9.00 -11.78
CA VAL A 676 -23.60 -9.52 -12.29
C VAL A 676 -23.62 -9.39 -13.81
N LYS A 677 -23.84 -10.52 -14.51
CA LYS A 677 -23.95 -10.58 -15.97
C LYS A 677 -25.38 -10.41 -16.45
#